data_AF-A0A661NN92-F1
#
_entry.id   AF-A0A661NN92-F1
#
_cell.length_a   1.000
_cell.length_b   1.000
_cell.length_c   1.000
_cell.angle_alpha   90.00
_cell.angle_beta   90.00
_cell.angle_gamma   90.00
#
_symmetry.space_group_name_H-M   'P 1'
#
loop_
_entity.id
_entity.type
_entity.pdbx_description
1 polymer ?
#
loop_
_entity_poly.entity_id
_entity_poly.type
_entity_poly.pdbx_seq_one_letter_code
_entity_poly.pdbx_strand_id
1 'polypeptide(L)'
;MYKALYASAAVASVVLWTRPTSAQIDVDPPLPNLMLLVDTSGSMEYLTNGDSVSVCSPTGTSDLNRWATLVTALTGSVDNRGCYAQDRASTDFGTEYGLGGDLPYDSTYFLPHHRIVSNGCVAGPGTLPINIYDWPSTAINYHQYDNPSQACTVPFEQSSDGLLDVYVDRVRFGLMTFDPLPAGGTGVSGGVVDYADGSAGMWSYYNDWQGTGSPVTGSLPNCAVKLLEVGARNAAAPPWEGRMIPLGPSGATTLEITETNAHIQEALLAMRPYGATPLAAMMADAYVYYREDMSLDPLDNSNYFGPAMDPMFSDGCRKSYLLVLSDGEPNLDLRPYCEATGGTCPFDEPWEVAGDLANPSNPNDQVLTFAVGFGLSADAGVDCNTINMPTDLNSGGLCDAPTGALKACCTLSRIAYEGGTPKAYFADNLSTLKTELQHIIDAVAGTSTSRTMPAFAGAASSQAGASNAAAVSYEFTTSFQPGIGELWSGNLERHRWQCETVSGVLVPVLQDVDEHLGDDFAKNLNEGKAVKPRTFYTVVADPETQNSVSVRSSEATIRPNLSLADDDGLGIYSGLFVTGSEATMAGYMSTYPKAMDMVPMPDACSEDNLDASSSSQCAQLVMKWELGGINGGGRPSRSGNEFGAIYHATPDIIGAPRAFIRDPSYERFSNAKATRPLMLYTATTDGQLHAFKVASNVDPDPSGLLVDELKNN
;
A
#
# COMPACT_ATOMS: atom_id res chain seq x y z
N MET A 1 76.35 18.93 31.95
CA MET A 1 76.32 20.26 31.28
C MET A 1 75.62 20.07 29.95
N TYR A 2 74.69 20.88 29.47
CA TYR A 2 73.83 21.91 30.03
C TYR A 2 72.91 22.28 28.83
N LYS A 3 71.59 22.29 29.03
CA LYS A 3 70.53 23.03 28.30
C LYS A 3 70.36 22.83 26.77
N ALA A 4 69.20 22.44 26.24
CA ALA A 4 67.85 23.04 26.32
C ALA A 4 67.69 24.34 25.50
N LEU A 5 66.88 24.27 24.43
CA LEU A 5 66.07 25.34 23.84
C LEU A 5 64.92 24.66 23.07
N TYR A 6 63.78 24.43 23.74
CA TYR A 6 62.60 25.29 23.93
C TYR A 6 61.57 25.14 22.82
N ALA A 7 60.47 24.51 23.23
CA ALA A 7 59.23 24.29 22.52
C ALA A 7 58.40 25.57 22.40
N SER A 8 57.62 25.65 21.32
CA SER A 8 56.29 26.29 21.29
C SER A 8 55.55 25.78 20.05
N ALA A 9 54.89 24.63 20.19
CA ALA A 9 53.81 24.22 19.30
C ALA A 9 52.50 24.45 20.06
N ALA A 10 51.72 25.42 19.59
CA ALA A 10 50.40 25.71 20.10
C ALA A 10 49.48 24.52 19.84
N VAL A 11 48.90 23.97 20.90
CA VAL A 11 47.83 22.98 20.83
C VAL A 11 46.55 23.73 20.45
N ALA A 12 46.16 23.65 19.18
CA ALA A 12 44.80 23.94 18.76
C ALA A 12 43.97 22.68 19.00
N SER A 13 43.30 22.63 20.14
CA SER A 13 42.30 21.61 20.46
C SER A 13 41.11 21.79 19.51
N VAL A 14 41.06 21.01 18.44
CA VAL A 14 39.83 20.83 17.66
C VAL A 14 38.91 19.96 18.52
N VAL A 15 37.91 20.60 19.13
CA VAL A 15 36.76 19.90 19.70
C VAL A 15 36.02 19.28 18.52
N LEU A 16 36.30 18.00 18.26
CA LEU A 16 35.46 17.17 17.41
C LEU A 16 34.15 16.97 18.17
N TRP A 17 33.13 17.71 17.76
CA TRP A 17 31.76 17.37 18.10
C TRP A 17 31.50 16.01 17.45
N THR A 18 31.36 14.97 18.27
CA THR A 18 30.78 13.69 17.85
C THR A 18 29.34 13.99 17.44
N ARG A 19 29.12 14.18 16.13
CA ARG A 19 27.78 14.08 15.57
C ARG A 19 27.29 12.65 15.86
N PRO A 20 26.06 12.45 16.34
CA PRO A 20 25.48 11.12 16.30
C PRO A 20 25.58 10.63 14.86
N THR A 21 26.08 9.42 14.70
CA THR A 21 25.91 8.63 13.49
C THR A 21 24.43 8.57 13.18
N SER A 22 23.96 9.39 12.24
CA SER A 22 22.70 9.14 11.55
C SER A 22 22.86 7.80 10.83
N ALA A 23 22.09 6.81 11.27
CA ALA A 23 21.89 5.56 10.56
C ALA A 23 21.31 5.87 9.17
N GLN A 24 21.80 5.12 8.17
CA GLN A 24 21.36 5.06 6.78
C GLN A 24 21.14 6.40 6.06
N ILE A 25 22.01 6.67 5.06
CA ILE A 25 21.54 7.35 3.86
C ILE A 25 20.62 6.33 3.19
N ASP A 26 19.36 6.36 3.61
CA ASP A 26 18.27 5.79 2.86
C ASP A 26 18.09 6.70 1.64
N VAL A 27 18.22 6.14 0.44
CA VAL A 27 18.01 6.90 -0.81
C VAL A 27 16.51 6.90 -1.17
N ASP A 28 15.65 6.62 -0.19
CA ASP A 28 14.20 6.65 -0.34
C ASP A 28 13.69 8.11 -0.33
N PRO A 29 12.83 8.51 -1.29
CA PRO A 29 11.90 9.59 -1.02
C PRO A 29 11.03 9.18 0.18
N PRO A 30 10.77 10.07 1.15
CA PRO A 30 9.99 9.73 2.32
C PRO A 30 8.59 9.26 1.91
N LEU A 31 8.11 8.17 2.53
CA LEU A 31 6.80 7.59 2.22
C LEU A 31 5.70 8.66 2.25
N PRO A 32 4.82 8.69 1.24
CA PRO A 32 3.71 9.63 1.18
C PRO A 32 2.69 9.37 2.30
N ASN A 33 2.01 10.44 2.72
CA ASN A 33 0.91 10.37 3.67
C ASN A 33 -0.42 10.21 2.92
N LEU A 34 -1.28 9.30 3.37
CA LEU A 34 -2.65 9.19 2.88
C LEU A 34 -3.61 9.11 4.08
N MET A 35 -4.40 10.17 4.27
CA MET A 35 -5.44 10.18 5.29
C MET A 35 -6.76 9.70 4.67
N LEU A 36 -7.31 8.62 5.20
CA LEU A 36 -8.61 8.07 4.81
C LEU A 36 -9.73 8.80 5.56
N LEU A 37 -10.63 9.44 4.84
CA LEU A 37 -11.83 10.08 5.38
C LEU A 37 -13.01 9.16 5.07
N VAL A 38 -13.34 8.31 6.03
CA VAL A 38 -14.31 7.22 5.83
C VAL A 38 -15.68 7.62 6.35
N ASP A 39 -16.66 7.61 5.45
CA ASP A 39 -18.07 7.79 5.78
C ASP A 39 -18.56 6.61 6.63
N THR A 40 -18.96 6.93 7.85
CA THR A 40 -19.58 5.98 8.78
C THR A 40 -21.04 6.34 9.03
N SER A 41 -21.70 7.01 8.09
CA SER A 41 -23.12 7.34 8.19
C SER A 41 -23.98 6.09 8.04
N GLY A 42 -25.26 6.20 8.42
CA GLY A 42 -26.15 5.04 8.34
C GLY A 42 -26.53 4.63 6.91
N SER A 43 -26.29 5.45 5.88
CA SER A 43 -26.52 5.04 4.49
C SER A 43 -25.60 3.89 4.08
N MET A 44 -24.43 3.79 4.71
CA MET A 44 -23.48 2.69 4.47
C MET A 44 -24.02 1.31 4.89
N GLU A 45 -25.12 1.25 5.63
CA GLU A 45 -25.83 0.00 5.96
C GLU A 45 -26.65 -0.56 4.79
N TYR A 46 -26.93 0.25 3.76
CA TYR A 46 -27.68 -0.16 2.58
C TYR A 46 -26.82 -0.91 1.55
N LEU A 47 -27.47 -1.61 0.63
CA LEU A 47 -26.86 -2.26 -0.51
C LEU A 47 -26.43 -1.24 -1.57
N THR A 48 -25.58 -1.64 -2.50
CA THR A 48 -25.09 -0.73 -3.56
C THR A 48 -26.12 -0.36 -4.61
N ASN A 49 -27.24 -1.09 -4.66
CA ASN A 49 -28.31 -0.91 -5.63
C ASN A 49 -29.50 -0.08 -5.10
N GLY A 50 -29.32 0.56 -3.93
CA GLY A 50 -30.24 1.53 -3.33
C GLY A 50 -30.57 1.24 -1.88
N ASP A 51 -31.67 1.81 -1.38
CA ASP A 51 -32.06 1.84 0.04
C ASP A 51 -32.53 0.49 0.65
N SER A 52 -32.14 -0.63 0.03
CA SER A 52 -32.42 -1.97 0.58
C SER A 52 -31.30 -2.40 1.51
N VAL A 53 -31.63 -3.08 2.62
CA VAL A 53 -30.64 -3.67 3.53
C VAL A 53 -30.38 -5.14 3.18
N SER A 54 -29.20 -5.64 3.57
CA SER A 54 -28.82 -7.04 3.31
C SER A 54 -29.68 -8.02 4.13
N VAL A 55 -30.09 -9.14 3.50
CA VAL A 55 -30.70 -10.26 4.22
C VAL A 55 -29.58 -11.16 4.74
N CYS A 56 -29.33 -11.07 6.05
CA CYS A 56 -28.16 -11.70 6.64
C CYS A 56 -28.32 -13.19 6.95
N SER A 57 -27.30 -13.95 6.56
CA SER A 57 -27.09 -15.35 6.90
C SER A 57 -25.71 -15.51 7.54
N PRO A 58 -25.62 -15.89 8.83
CA PRO A 58 -24.33 -16.05 9.51
C PRO A 58 -23.49 -17.23 9.02
N THR A 59 -24.11 -18.20 8.34
CA THR A 59 -23.49 -19.44 7.88
C THR A 59 -23.61 -19.67 6.38
N GLY A 60 -23.97 -18.63 5.61
CA GLY A 60 -24.11 -18.71 4.16
C GLY A 60 -23.77 -17.39 3.47
N THR A 61 -23.72 -17.40 2.14
CA THR A 61 -23.37 -16.20 1.36
C THR A 61 -24.45 -15.14 1.50
N SER A 62 -24.07 -14.02 2.09
CA SER A 62 -24.90 -12.81 2.20
C SER A 62 -24.36 -11.73 1.26
N ASP A 63 -25.27 -10.90 0.75
CA ASP A 63 -24.90 -9.71 -0.03
C ASP A 63 -24.15 -8.73 0.88
N LEU A 64 -23.10 -8.12 0.34
CA LEU A 64 -22.35 -7.08 1.03
C LEU A 64 -23.12 -5.77 0.95
N ASN A 65 -23.38 -5.15 2.09
CA ASN A 65 -23.78 -3.75 2.11
C ASN A 65 -22.58 -2.84 1.77
N ARG A 66 -22.83 -1.54 1.66
CA ARG A 66 -21.81 -0.56 1.28
C ARG A 66 -20.63 -0.55 2.25
N TRP A 67 -20.91 -0.61 3.55
CA TRP A 67 -19.91 -0.73 4.60
C TRP A 67 -19.03 -1.97 4.45
N ALA A 68 -19.64 -3.16 4.41
CA ALA A 68 -18.91 -4.41 4.33
C ALA A 68 -18.12 -4.53 3.01
N THR A 69 -18.61 -3.93 1.93
CA THR A 69 -17.87 -3.84 0.67
C THR A 69 -16.62 -2.99 0.80
N LEU A 70 -16.72 -1.82 1.42
CA LEU A 70 -15.59 -0.93 1.66
C LEU A 70 -14.54 -1.59 2.57
N VAL A 71 -14.98 -2.15 3.70
CA VAL A 71 -14.09 -2.85 4.64
C VAL A 71 -13.38 -4.02 3.95
N THR A 72 -14.09 -4.84 3.19
CA THR A 72 -13.48 -5.95 2.42
C THR A 72 -12.48 -5.46 1.36
N ALA A 73 -12.71 -4.28 0.77
CA ALA A 73 -11.76 -3.71 -0.19
C ALA A 73 -10.47 -3.23 0.50
N LEU A 74 -10.59 -2.61 1.67
CA LEU A 74 -9.46 -2.03 2.40
C LEU A 74 -8.67 -3.08 3.19
N THR A 75 -9.35 -3.96 3.92
CA THR A 75 -8.73 -4.88 4.90
C THR A 75 -8.64 -6.32 4.39
N GLY A 76 -9.19 -6.63 3.21
CA GLY A 76 -9.05 -7.93 2.57
C GLY A 76 -10.26 -8.85 2.66
N SER A 77 -10.18 -9.93 1.92
CA SER A 77 -11.23 -10.92 1.70
C SER A 77 -11.45 -11.75 2.97
N VAL A 78 -12.71 -11.89 3.38
CA VAL A 78 -13.08 -12.61 4.61
C VAL A 78 -13.42 -14.06 4.28
N ASP A 79 -12.82 -15.00 5.00
CA ASP A 79 -13.01 -16.44 4.78
C ASP A 79 -14.35 -16.92 5.34
N ASN A 80 -15.00 -17.83 4.59
CA ASN A 80 -16.31 -18.40 4.92
C ASN A 80 -17.32 -17.33 5.36
N ARG A 81 -17.39 -16.27 4.55
CA ARG A 81 -18.09 -15.04 4.87
C ARG A 81 -19.61 -15.23 5.04
N GLY A 82 -20.13 -14.66 6.13
CA GLY A 82 -21.56 -14.46 6.37
C GLY A 82 -21.87 -13.03 6.78
N CYS A 83 -23.11 -12.80 7.20
CA CYS A 83 -23.55 -11.55 7.83
C CYS A 83 -24.42 -11.85 9.05
N TYR A 84 -24.39 -10.97 10.06
CA TYR A 84 -25.36 -10.96 11.15
C TYR A 84 -25.97 -9.57 11.33
N ALA A 85 -27.30 -9.47 11.20
CA ALA A 85 -28.04 -8.24 11.45
C ALA A 85 -28.40 -8.14 12.94
N GLN A 86 -27.62 -7.40 13.71
CA GLN A 86 -27.83 -7.18 15.15
C GLN A 86 -28.84 -6.05 15.37
N ASP A 87 -29.90 -6.34 16.12
CA ASP A 87 -30.87 -5.33 16.55
C ASP A 87 -30.22 -4.41 17.59
N ARG A 88 -30.12 -3.12 17.26
CA ARG A 88 -29.49 -2.11 18.13
C ARG A 88 -30.31 -1.80 19.38
N ALA A 89 -31.62 -2.07 19.36
CA ALA A 89 -32.49 -1.93 20.53
C ALA A 89 -32.40 -3.13 21.49
N SER A 90 -31.64 -4.18 21.15
CA SER A 90 -31.49 -5.36 21.99
C SER A 90 -30.64 -5.08 23.22
N THR A 91 -30.90 -5.84 24.29
CA THR A 91 -30.09 -5.79 25.51
C THR A 91 -28.65 -6.24 25.28
N ASP A 92 -28.46 -7.18 24.35
CA ASP A 92 -27.14 -7.72 24.03
C ASP A 92 -26.28 -6.66 23.36
N PHE A 93 -26.86 -5.91 22.41
CA PHE A 93 -26.21 -4.76 21.78
C PHE A 93 -25.85 -3.68 22.80
N GLY A 94 -26.81 -3.28 23.65
CA GLY A 94 -26.58 -2.27 24.67
C GLY A 94 -25.52 -2.67 25.71
N THR A 95 -25.40 -3.96 26.01
CA THR A 95 -24.39 -4.48 26.94
C THR A 95 -23.01 -4.56 26.28
N GLU A 96 -22.95 -4.95 25.01
CA GLU A 96 -21.70 -5.10 24.25
C GLU A 96 -21.05 -3.76 23.94
N TYR A 97 -21.83 -2.77 23.48
CA TYR A 97 -21.32 -1.48 23.02
C TYR A 97 -21.47 -0.35 24.03
N GLY A 98 -22.08 -0.59 25.18
CA GLY A 98 -22.23 0.41 26.24
C GLY A 98 -20.90 0.84 26.85
N LEU A 99 -20.77 2.12 27.18
CA LEU A 99 -19.57 2.72 27.77
C LEU A 99 -19.92 3.36 29.10
N GLY A 100 -19.11 3.11 30.15
CA GLY A 100 -19.34 3.72 31.47
C GLY A 100 -20.67 3.34 32.15
N GLY A 101 -21.40 2.34 31.63
CA GLY A 101 -22.73 1.96 32.09
C GLY A 101 -23.89 2.64 31.34
N ASP A 102 -23.59 3.52 30.39
CA ASP A 102 -24.56 4.14 29.51
C ASP A 102 -24.77 3.32 28.24
N LEU A 103 -25.98 3.42 27.67
CA LEU A 103 -26.29 2.78 26.39
C LEU A 103 -25.53 3.48 25.26
N PRO A 104 -25.12 2.73 24.22
CA PRO A 104 -24.50 3.33 23.06
C PRO A 104 -25.49 4.28 22.36
N TYR A 105 -24.96 5.35 21.76
CA TYR A 105 -25.78 6.41 21.12
C TYR A 105 -26.75 5.84 20.07
N ASP A 106 -26.29 4.84 19.32
CA ASP A 106 -27.02 4.20 18.24
C ASP A 106 -27.99 3.10 18.70
N SER A 107 -28.22 2.93 20.01
CA SER A 107 -29.18 1.96 20.58
C SER A 107 -30.64 2.15 20.11
N THR A 108 -30.98 3.32 19.57
CA THR A 108 -32.31 3.61 19.01
C THR A 108 -32.28 3.86 17.50
N TYR A 109 -31.14 3.60 16.86
CA TYR A 109 -31.00 3.77 15.42
C TYR A 109 -31.88 2.75 14.67
N PHE A 110 -32.57 3.22 13.63
CA PHE A 110 -33.65 2.45 13.00
C PHE A 110 -33.17 1.30 12.12
N LEU A 111 -31.92 1.34 11.65
CA LEU A 111 -31.29 0.26 10.89
C LEU A 111 -30.57 -0.70 11.85
N PRO A 112 -30.66 -2.02 11.64
CA PRO A 112 -29.84 -2.96 12.37
C PRO A 112 -28.36 -2.77 12.01
N HIS A 113 -27.47 -3.18 12.92
CA HIS A 113 -26.04 -3.21 12.64
C HIS A 113 -25.67 -4.50 11.89
N HIS A 114 -25.25 -4.40 10.64
CA HIS A 114 -24.88 -5.58 9.83
C HIS A 114 -23.40 -5.92 10.04
N ARG A 115 -23.14 -6.93 10.88
CA ARG A 115 -21.79 -7.39 11.19
C ARG A 115 -21.26 -8.29 10.09
N ILE A 116 -19.98 -8.10 9.75
CA ILE A 116 -19.22 -9.03 8.93
C ILE A 116 -18.91 -10.28 9.76
N VAL A 117 -19.29 -11.46 9.24
CA VAL A 117 -19.06 -12.74 9.92
C VAL A 117 -18.01 -13.54 9.15
N SER A 118 -17.02 -14.10 9.85
CA SER A 118 -16.09 -15.10 9.34
C SER A 118 -16.19 -16.36 10.18
N ASN A 119 -16.47 -17.52 9.61
CA ASN A 119 -16.54 -18.78 10.38
C ASN A 119 -17.49 -18.74 11.61
N GLY A 120 -18.55 -17.92 11.58
CA GLY A 120 -19.43 -17.70 12.73
C GLY A 120 -18.84 -16.80 13.84
N CYS A 121 -17.74 -16.12 13.56
CA CYS A 121 -17.03 -15.18 14.41
C CYS A 121 -17.24 -13.74 13.90
N VAL A 122 -17.31 -12.77 14.81
CA VAL A 122 -17.45 -11.34 14.51
C VAL A 122 -16.42 -10.54 15.30
N ALA A 123 -16.01 -9.39 14.77
CA ALA A 123 -15.28 -8.37 15.52
C ALA A 123 -16.26 -7.51 16.32
N GLY A 124 -15.83 -7.03 17.49
CA GLY A 124 -16.62 -6.17 18.36
C GLY A 124 -15.80 -5.53 19.48
N PRO A 125 -16.47 -4.83 20.41
CA PRO A 125 -15.84 -4.15 21.53
C PRO A 125 -14.95 -5.06 22.38
N GLY A 126 -13.73 -4.61 22.63
CA GLY A 126 -12.78 -5.30 23.49
C GLY A 126 -12.55 -4.57 24.80
N THR A 127 -11.30 -4.62 25.27
CA THR A 127 -10.90 -4.04 26.55
C THR A 127 -10.59 -2.56 26.37
N LEU A 128 -11.30 -1.71 27.12
CA LEU A 128 -10.96 -0.29 27.22
C LEU A 128 -9.59 -0.12 27.89
N PRO A 129 -8.68 0.68 27.32
CA PRO A 129 -7.37 0.89 27.90
C PRO A 129 -7.42 1.77 29.16
N ILE A 130 -6.38 1.68 29.99
CA ILE A 130 -6.22 2.56 31.16
C ILE A 130 -5.89 3.99 30.70
N ASN A 131 -4.97 4.11 29.73
CA ASN A 131 -4.73 5.34 29.00
C ASN A 131 -5.59 5.32 27.74
N ILE A 132 -6.50 6.28 27.59
CA ILE A 132 -7.52 6.26 26.54
C ILE A 132 -6.94 6.26 25.12
N TYR A 133 -5.70 6.75 24.97
CA TYR A 133 -4.99 6.81 23.70
C TYR A 133 -4.32 5.48 23.33
N ASP A 134 -4.07 4.58 24.29
CA ASP A 134 -3.38 3.31 24.02
C ASP A 134 -4.21 2.43 23.08
N TRP A 135 -3.54 1.53 22.36
CA TRP A 135 -4.17 0.45 21.61
C TRP A 135 -3.77 -0.91 22.22
N PRO A 136 -4.54 -1.45 23.17
CA PRO A 136 -4.22 -2.75 23.76
C PRO A 136 -4.39 -3.86 22.72
N SER A 137 -3.63 -4.95 22.82
CA SER A 137 -3.78 -6.12 21.93
C SER A 137 -5.15 -6.81 22.04
N THR A 138 -5.98 -6.40 23.00
CA THR A 138 -7.36 -6.85 23.19
C THR A 138 -8.36 -5.71 22.96
N ALA A 139 -7.96 -4.66 22.24
CA ALA A 139 -8.79 -3.52 21.86
C ALA A 139 -10.05 -3.96 21.12
N ILE A 140 -9.90 -4.87 20.16
CA ILE A 140 -10.99 -5.52 19.46
C ILE A 140 -11.11 -6.96 19.98
N ASN A 141 -12.34 -7.37 20.28
CA ASN A 141 -12.64 -8.73 20.70
C ASN A 141 -13.29 -9.51 19.55
N TYR A 142 -12.92 -10.78 19.43
CA TYR A 142 -13.49 -11.71 18.46
C TYR A 142 -14.29 -12.78 19.19
N HIS A 143 -15.60 -12.80 18.95
CA HIS A 143 -16.54 -13.71 19.63
C HIS A 143 -17.59 -14.26 18.66
N GLN A 144 -18.38 -15.23 19.11
CA GLN A 144 -19.47 -15.77 18.28
C GLN A 144 -20.51 -14.68 17.97
N TYR A 145 -21.02 -14.71 16.74
CA TYR A 145 -21.92 -13.67 16.22
C TYR A 145 -23.20 -13.46 17.05
N ASP A 146 -23.66 -14.49 17.76
CA ASP A 146 -24.88 -14.51 18.57
C ASP A 146 -24.63 -14.49 20.08
N ASN A 147 -23.37 -14.46 20.53
CA ASN A 147 -23.04 -14.46 21.94
C ASN A 147 -21.69 -13.77 22.23
N PRO A 148 -21.70 -12.51 22.73
CA PRO A 148 -20.48 -11.75 23.00
C PRO A 148 -19.61 -12.33 24.13
N SER A 149 -20.16 -13.20 24.98
CA SER A 149 -19.42 -13.87 26.04
C SER A 149 -18.73 -15.18 25.59
N GLN A 150 -18.97 -15.62 24.36
CA GLN A 150 -18.47 -16.88 23.85
C GLN A 150 -17.36 -16.66 22.81
N ALA A 151 -16.16 -17.15 23.10
CA ALA A 151 -15.04 -17.11 22.17
C ALA A 151 -15.37 -17.85 20.85
N CYS A 152 -14.72 -17.42 19.77
CA CYS A 152 -14.90 -18.05 18.48
C CYS A 152 -14.44 -19.51 18.48
N THR A 153 -15.23 -20.39 17.86
CA THR A 153 -14.87 -21.81 17.72
C THR A 153 -13.76 -21.99 16.69
N VAL A 154 -13.87 -21.24 15.59
CA VAL A 154 -12.82 -21.05 14.59
C VAL A 154 -12.55 -19.55 14.56
N PRO A 155 -11.28 -19.10 14.57
CA PRO A 155 -10.95 -17.69 14.54
C PRO A 155 -11.60 -16.94 13.37
N PHE A 156 -11.76 -15.63 13.53
CA PHE A 156 -12.04 -14.75 12.41
C PHE A 156 -10.82 -14.77 11.49
N GLU A 157 -11.03 -15.13 10.22
CA GLU A 157 -9.96 -15.25 9.23
C GLU A 157 -10.20 -14.25 8.10
N GLN A 158 -9.19 -13.42 7.86
CA GLN A 158 -9.15 -12.44 6.77
C GLN A 158 -7.84 -12.63 6.01
N SER A 159 -7.96 -12.73 4.70
CA SER A 159 -6.83 -12.78 3.78
C SER A 159 -6.11 -11.44 3.74
N SER A 160 -4.77 -11.46 3.70
CA SER A 160 -3.93 -10.26 3.56
C SER A 160 -3.87 -9.74 2.11
N ASP A 161 -5.03 -9.65 1.45
CA ASP A 161 -5.23 -9.16 0.08
C ASP A 161 -5.99 -7.83 0.06
N GLY A 162 -6.10 -7.15 1.20
CA GLY A 162 -6.64 -5.80 1.32
C GLY A 162 -5.68 -4.76 0.77
N LEU A 163 -6.21 -3.61 0.35
CA LEU A 163 -5.35 -2.50 -0.11
C LEU A 163 -4.44 -1.97 1.00
N LEU A 164 -4.88 -2.00 2.26
CA LEU A 164 -4.05 -1.65 3.40
C LEU A 164 -2.90 -2.64 3.60
N ASP A 165 -3.07 -3.92 3.26
CA ASP A 165 -2.00 -4.91 3.34
C ASP A 165 -0.99 -4.73 2.20
N VAL A 166 -1.50 -4.56 0.98
CA VAL A 166 -0.68 -4.46 -0.24
C VAL A 166 0.21 -3.22 -0.23
N TYR A 167 -0.27 -2.11 0.35
CA TYR A 167 0.44 -0.82 0.35
C TYR A 167 0.99 -0.40 1.71
N VAL A 168 0.96 -1.28 2.73
CA VAL A 168 1.49 -0.99 4.09
C VAL A 168 2.94 -0.46 4.05
N ASP A 169 3.72 -1.00 3.11
CA ASP A 169 5.11 -0.64 2.92
C ASP A 169 5.31 0.57 2.01
N ARG A 170 4.25 1.21 1.47
CA ARG A 170 4.38 2.27 0.47
C ARG A 170 3.72 3.57 0.85
N VAL A 171 2.81 3.53 1.81
CA VAL A 171 1.99 4.67 2.19
C VAL A 171 1.87 4.69 3.70
N ARG A 172 1.97 5.88 4.28
CA ARG A 172 1.64 6.11 5.68
C ARG A 172 0.15 6.41 5.75
N PHE A 173 -0.61 5.41 6.18
CA PHE A 173 -2.06 5.54 6.32
C PHE A 173 -2.43 6.23 7.63
N GLY A 174 -3.46 7.07 7.57
CA GLY A 174 -4.21 7.55 8.73
C GLY A 174 -5.70 7.35 8.48
N LEU A 175 -6.50 7.46 9.53
CA LEU A 175 -7.95 7.29 9.47
C LEU A 175 -8.68 8.42 10.23
N MET A 176 -9.67 9.01 9.58
CA MET A 176 -10.71 9.85 10.17
C MET A 176 -12.08 9.26 9.85
N THR A 177 -12.96 9.21 10.84
CA THR A 177 -14.35 8.74 10.67
C THR A 177 -15.34 9.77 11.19
N PHE A 178 -16.60 9.67 10.76
CA PHE A 178 -17.57 10.74 10.96
C PHE A 178 -18.07 10.80 12.41
N ASP A 179 -18.03 11.98 13.01
CA ASP A 179 -18.81 12.37 14.18
C ASP A 179 -20.10 13.10 13.73
N PRO A 180 -21.23 12.38 13.64
CA PRO A 180 -22.51 12.95 13.23
C PRO A 180 -23.31 13.64 14.34
N LEU A 181 -22.79 13.85 15.55
CA LEU A 181 -23.57 14.44 16.65
C LEU A 181 -23.25 15.93 16.83
N PRO A 182 -24.21 16.87 16.70
CA PRO A 182 -23.99 18.32 16.90
C PRO A 182 -23.72 18.74 18.34
N ALA A 183 -22.65 18.24 18.94
CA ALA A 183 -22.24 18.45 20.32
C ALA A 183 -20.71 18.42 20.39
N GLY A 184 -20.11 19.10 21.36
CA GLY A 184 -18.64 19.27 21.42
C GLY A 184 -17.98 18.44 22.51
N GLY A 185 -18.62 17.37 22.95
CA GLY A 185 -18.08 16.49 24.00
C GLY A 185 -16.98 15.62 23.42
N THR A 186 -15.79 15.72 24.00
CA THR A 186 -14.58 15.09 23.47
C THR A 186 -14.28 13.77 24.14
N GLY A 187 -14.98 13.48 25.25
CA GLY A 187 -14.74 12.31 26.09
C GLY A 187 -13.45 12.38 26.90
N VAL A 188 -12.86 13.57 27.00
CA VAL A 188 -11.68 13.85 27.83
C VAL A 188 -11.95 15.09 28.68
N SER A 189 -11.84 14.94 30.01
CA SER A 189 -12.03 16.02 30.97
C SER A 189 -10.84 16.08 31.92
N GLY A 190 -10.09 17.19 31.90
CA GLY A 190 -8.91 17.38 32.74
C GLY A 190 -7.79 16.36 32.51
N GLY A 191 -7.69 15.82 31.29
CA GLY A 191 -6.73 14.77 30.93
C GLY A 191 -7.12 13.36 31.39
N VAL A 192 -8.36 13.16 31.84
CA VAL A 192 -8.91 11.86 32.24
C VAL A 192 -10.10 11.52 31.33
N VAL A 193 -10.31 10.23 31.08
CA VAL A 193 -11.45 9.75 30.31
C VAL A 193 -12.78 10.12 30.96
N ASP A 194 -13.71 10.61 30.14
CA ASP A 194 -15.11 10.84 30.48
C ASP A 194 -16.01 10.18 29.42
N TYR A 195 -16.32 8.90 29.63
CA TYR A 195 -17.13 8.13 28.67
C TYR A 195 -18.55 8.69 28.51
N ALA A 196 -19.10 9.34 29.54
CA ALA A 196 -20.43 9.93 29.47
C ALA A 196 -20.43 11.17 28.58
N ASP A 197 -19.43 12.06 28.75
CA ASP A 197 -19.22 13.21 27.86
C ASP A 197 -18.91 12.76 26.42
N GLY A 198 -18.03 11.77 26.26
CA GLY A 198 -17.66 11.21 24.95
C GLY A 198 -18.85 10.57 24.25
N SER A 199 -19.71 9.83 24.96
CA SER A 199 -20.92 9.25 24.36
C SER A 199 -22.00 10.31 24.07
N ALA A 200 -22.07 11.37 24.87
CA ALA A 200 -23.03 12.46 24.71
C ALA A 200 -22.62 13.51 23.68
N GLY A 201 -21.33 13.61 23.38
CA GLY A 201 -20.74 14.52 22.39
C GLY A 201 -20.09 13.83 21.19
N MET A 202 -20.09 12.50 21.17
CA MET A 202 -19.51 11.59 20.17
C MET A 202 -18.06 11.83 19.74
N TRP A 203 -17.26 12.27 20.72
CA TRP A 203 -15.79 12.30 20.64
C TRP A 203 -15.29 13.32 19.63
N SER A 204 -15.84 14.52 19.61
CA SER A 204 -15.52 15.49 18.56
C SER A 204 -14.04 15.89 18.55
N TYR A 205 -13.50 16.04 17.34
CA TYR A 205 -12.18 16.58 17.07
C TYR A 205 -12.28 18.03 16.61
N TYR A 206 -11.55 18.92 17.25
CA TYR A 206 -11.34 20.30 16.82
C TYR A 206 -10.00 20.79 17.34
N ASN A 207 -9.49 21.90 16.83
CA ASN A 207 -8.18 22.39 17.27
C ASN A 207 -8.13 22.59 18.80
N ASP A 208 -7.07 22.10 19.44
CA ASP A 208 -6.89 22.10 20.90
C ASP A 208 -8.02 21.42 21.72
N TRP A 209 -8.75 20.45 21.14
CA TRP A 209 -9.86 19.73 21.79
C TRP A 209 -9.52 19.07 23.13
N GLN A 210 -8.25 18.73 23.37
CA GLN A 210 -7.78 18.15 24.64
C GLN A 210 -7.67 19.17 25.78
N GLY A 211 -7.88 20.46 25.53
CA GLY A 211 -7.60 21.52 26.48
C GLY A 211 -8.49 22.74 26.32
N THR A 212 -7.95 23.80 25.69
CA THR A 212 -8.59 25.12 25.62
C THR A 212 -9.35 25.37 24.32
N GLY A 213 -9.38 24.38 23.42
CA GLY A 213 -10.16 24.43 22.19
C GLY A 213 -11.61 24.76 22.46
N SER A 214 -12.29 25.35 21.47
CA SER A 214 -13.71 25.65 21.56
C SER A 214 -14.40 25.07 20.34
N PRO A 215 -15.49 24.32 20.53
CA PRO A 215 -16.21 23.73 19.43
C PRO A 215 -16.93 24.78 18.58
N VAL A 216 -17.16 24.46 17.33
CA VAL A 216 -17.69 25.34 16.29
C VAL A 216 -19.18 25.60 16.49
N THR A 217 -19.63 26.80 16.11
CA THR A 217 -21.04 27.22 16.23
C THR A 217 -21.58 27.75 14.91
N GLY A 218 -22.89 27.62 14.72
CA GLY A 218 -23.59 28.10 13.52
C GLY A 218 -24.96 28.67 13.85
N SER A 219 -25.57 29.38 12.89
CA SER A 219 -26.90 29.95 13.05
C SER A 219 -27.67 30.05 11.73
N LEU A 220 -28.98 29.83 11.80
CA LEU A 220 -29.90 30.16 10.72
C LEU A 220 -30.33 31.64 10.83
N PRO A 221 -30.78 32.27 9.74
CA PRO A 221 -31.29 33.64 9.78
C PRO A 221 -32.37 33.84 10.85
N ASN A 222 -32.15 34.84 11.72
CA ASN A 222 -33.05 35.18 12.83
C ASN A 222 -33.20 34.09 13.90
N CYS A 223 -32.30 33.11 13.95
CA CYS A 223 -32.22 32.11 15.03
C CYS A 223 -31.05 32.39 15.97
N ALA A 224 -31.12 31.85 17.19
CA ALA A 224 -29.99 31.87 18.11
C ALA A 224 -28.84 31.01 17.59
N VAL A 225 -27.61 31.40 17.93
CA VAL A 225 -26.40 30.60 17.67
C VAL A 225 -26.49 29.26 18.41
N LYS A 226 -26.12 28.19 17.74
CA LYS A 226 -26.09 26.83 18.28
C LYS A 226 -24.71 26.20 18.09
N LEU A 227 -24.36 25.30 19.00
CA LEU A 227 -23.23 24.38 18.87
C LEU A 227 -23.50 23.43 17.70
N LEU A 228 -22.57 23.33 16.77
CA LEU A 228 -22.66 22.57 15.52
C LEU A 228 -21.36 21.80 15.27
N GLU A 229 -20.69 21.40 16.34
CA GLU A 229 -19.50 20.55 16.27
C GLU A 229 -19.92 19.17 15.78
N VAL A 230 -19.43 18.82 14.59
CA VAL A 230 -19.57 17.56 13.87
C VAL A 230 -18.28 17.45 13.05
N GLY A 231 -18.03 16.32 12.38
CA GLY A 231 -16.86 16.19 11.51
C GLY A 231 -16.13 14.89 11.78
N ALA A 232 -14.93 14.96 12.35
CA ALA A 232 -14.13 13.80 12.72
C ALA A 232 -14.28 13.46 14.21
N ARG A 233 -14.27 12.16 14.50
CA ARG A 233 -14.01 11.69 15.88
C ARG A 233 -12.53 11.88 16.22
N ASN A 234 -12.22 12.19 17.47
CA ASN A 234 -10.87 12.37 17.98
C ASN A 234 -10.20 11.03 18.35
N ALA A 235 -8.91 11.09 18.72
CA ALA A 235 -8.12 9.90 19.05
C ALA A 235 -8.44 9.26 20.42
N ALA A 236 -9.25 9.92 21.25
CA ALA A 236 -9.71 9.41 22.54
C ALA A 236 -10.95 8.50 22.41
N ALA A 237 -11.62 8.46 21.25
CA ALA A 237 -12.73 7.53 21.09
C ALA A 237 -12.26 6.07 21.25
N PRO A 238 -13.11 5.16 21.76
CA PRO A 238 -12.80 3.73 21.75
C PRO A 238 -12.52 3.23 20.32
N PRO A 239 -11.62 2.25 20.14
CA PRO A 239 -11.28 1.68 18.83
C PRO A 239 -12.49 1.32 17.94
N TRP A 240 -13.51 0.69 18.52
CA TRP A 240 -14.75 0.29 17.83
C TRP A 240 -15.77 1.43 17.66
N GLU A 241 -15.53 2.61 18.22
CA GLU A 241 -16.30 3.82 17.92
C GLU A 241 -15.72 4.61 16.74
N GLY A 242 -14.63 4.14 16.11
CA GLY A 242 -14.06 4.78 14.93
C GLY A 242 -13.14 5.96 15.25
N ARG A 243 -12.32 5.85 16.30
CA ARG A 243 -11.37 6.90 16.68
C ARG A 243 -10.45 7.32 15.54
N MET A 244 -10.03 8.58 15.56
CA MET A 244 -9.00 9.04 14.64
C MET A 244 -7.67 8.33 14.91
N ILE A 245 -7.05 7.84 13.84
CA ILE A 245 -5.73 7.23 13.86
C ILE A 245 -4.79 8.15 13.06
N PRO A 246 -3.81 8.80 13.70
CA PRO A 246 -2.91 9.72 13.01
C PRO A 246 -1.96 8.99 12.06
N LEU A 247 -1.24 9.74 11.22
CA LEU A 247 -0.25 9.21 10.27
C LEU A 247 1.01 8.63 10.95
N GLY A 248 1.12 8.81 12.27
CA GLY A 248 2.29 8.49 13.08
C GLY A 248 3.39 9.57 13.04
N PRO A 249 4.51 9.34 13.73
CA PRO A 249 5.60 10.31 13.85
C PRO A 249 6.37 10.49 12.53
N SER A 250 6.98 11.66 12.32
CA SER A 250 7.66 11.99 11.06
C SER A 250 8.77 11.02 10.66
N GLY A 251 9.42 10.41 11.66
CA GLY A 251 10.47 9.41 11.53
C GLY A 251 10.02 7.97 11.85
N ALA A 252 8.73 7.67 11.68
CA ALA A 252 8.18 6.33 11.94
C ALA A 252 8.99 5.23 11.23
N THR A 253 9.32 4.20 11.98
CA THR A 253 9.91 2.96 11.50
C THR A 253 8.88 2.15 10.71
N THR A 254 9.34 1.18 9.90
CA THR A 254 8.43 0.28 9.18
C THR A 254 7.51 -0.50 10.12
N LEU A 255 7.98 -0.84 11.33
CA LEU A 255 7.17 -1.51 12.35
C LEU A 255 6.00 -0.62 12.82
N GLU A 256 6.27 0.64 13.15
CA GLU A 256 5.23 1.59 13.60
C GLU A 256 4.20 1.86 12.49
N ILE A 257 4.63 1.87 11.23
CA ILE A 257 3.73 1.99 10.06
C ILE A 257 2.84 0.75 9.95
N THR A 258 3.41 -0.46 10.05
CA THR A 258 2.63 -1.70 10.05
C THR A 258 1.66 -1.79 11.23
N GLU A 259 2.06 -1.35 12.42
CA GLU A 259 1.18 -1.29 13.60
C GLU A 259 0.02 -0.30 13.41
N THR A 260 0.31 0.90 12.90
CA THR A 260 -0.73 1.89 12.56
C THR A 260 -1.72 1.32 11.55
N ASN A 261 -1.22 0.63 10.51
CA ASN A 261 -2.05 -0.04 9.52
C ASN A 261 -2.93 -1.13 10.13
N ALA A 262 -2.39 -1.95 11.03
CA ALA A 262 -3.16 -2.98 11.74
C ALA A 262 -4.28 -2.36 12.60
N HIS A 263 -4.01 -1.27 13.32
CA HIS A 263 -5.02 -0.55 14.09
C HIS A 263 -6.16 0.00 13.20
N ILE A 264 -5.84 0.52 12.01
CA ILE A 264 -6.84 0.98 11.04
C ILE A 264 -7.75 -0.19 10.61
N GLN A 265 -7.16 -1.34 10.28
CA GLN A 265 -7.94 -2.52 9.89
C GLN A 265 -8.84 -3.03 11.01
N GLU A 266 -8.32 -3.11 12.24
CA GLU A 266 -9.09 -3.50 13.42
C GLU A 266 -10.26 -2.53 13.70
N ALA A 267 -10.04 -1.22 13.60
CA ALA A 267 -11.11 -0.21 13.71
C ALA A 267 -12.20 -0.43 12.65
N LEU A 268 -11.82 -0.59 11.38
CA LEU A 268 -12.74 -0.77 10.26
C LEU A 268 -13.59 -2.03 10.40
N LEU A 269 -13.03 -3.11 10.93
CA LEU A 269 -13.78 -4.35 11.16
C LEU A 269 -14.82 -4.24 12.28
N ALA A 270 -14.53 -3.46 13.33
CA ALA A 270 -15.36 -3.41 14.54
C ALA A 270 -16.32 -2.21 14.60
N MET A 271 -16.09 -1.17 13.79
CA MET A 271 -16.90 0.04 13.83
C MET A 271 -18.29 -0.15 13.22
N ARG A 272 -19.19 0.75 13.64
CA ARG A 272 -20.61 0.71 13.27
C ARG A 272 -20.97 1.92 12.41
N PRO A 273 -21.59 1.75 11.24
CA PRO A 273 -22.10 2.88 10.47
C PRO A 273 -23.43 3.38 11.05
N TYR A 274 -23.55 4.67 11.37
CA TYR A 274 -24.78 5.33 11.79
C TYR A 274 -24.68 6.85 11.70
N GLY A 275 -25.84 7.52 11.67
CA GLY A 275 -25.92 8.96 11.69
C GLY A 275 -25.76 9.61 10.32
N ALA A 276 -25.31 10.86 10.34
CA ALA A 276 -25.25 11.82 9.24
C ALA A 276 -23.93 11.79 8.45
N THR A 277 -23.89 12.57 7.37
CA THR A 277 -22.74 12.70 6.44
C THR A 277 -22.22 14.17 6.45
N PRO A 278 -21.61 14.67 7.56
CA PRO A 278 -21.16 16.06 7.70
C PRO A 278 -19.85 16.32 6.94
N LEU A 279 -19.92 16.29 5.61
CA LEU A 279 -18.74 16.32 4.75
C LEU A 279 -17.99 17.66 4.82
N ALA A 280 -18.71 18.78 5.01
CA ALA A 280 -18.07 20.09 5.15
C ALA A 280 -17.21 20.15 6.41
N ALA A 281 -17.74 19.64 7.51
CA ALA A 281 -17.03 19.60 8.79
C ALA A 281 -15.85 18.62 8.77
N MET A 282 -16.03 17.43 8.20
CA MET A 282 -14.93 16.47 8.03
C MET A 282 -13.76 17.06 7.23
N MET A 283 -14.05 17.79 6.15
CA MET A 283 -13.00 18.45 5.37
C MET A 283 -12.34 19.58 6.17
N ALA A 284 -13.09 20.34 6.97
CA ALA A 284 -12.55 21.36 7.86
C ALA A 284 -11.61 20.76 8.92
N ASP A 285 -11.97 19.64 9.52
CA ASP A 285 -11.12 18.92 10.49
C ASP A 285 -9.86 18.35 9.85
N ALA A 286 -9.97 17.83 8.63
CA ALA A 286 -8.80 17.43 7.84
C ALA A 286 -7.89 18.62 7.54
N TYR A 287 -8.44 19.80 7.25
CA TYR A 287 -7.66 21.03 7.10
C TYR A 287 -6.92 21.37 8.41
N VAL A 288 -7.63 21.40 9.54
CA VAL A 288 -7.05 21.67 10.86
C VAL A 288 -5.92 20.70 11.16
N TYR A 289 -6.13 19.39 10.97
CA TYR A 289 -5.11 18.37 11.23
C TYR A 289 -3.83 18.58 10.40
N TYR A 290 -3.96 18.90 9.10
CA TYR A 290 -2.79 19.10 8.23
C TYR A 290 -2.10 20.46 8.40
N ARG A 291 -2.84 21.50 8.81
CA ARG A 291 -2.38 22.90 8.76
C ARG A 291 -2.15 23.55 10.11
N GLU A 292 -2.96 23.18 11.10
CA GLU A 292 -3.08 23.94 12.35
C GLU A 292 -2.78 23.11 13.60
N ASP A 293 -3.03 21.80 13.57
CA ASP A 293 -2.81 20.92 14.71
C ASP A 293 -1.31 20.71 14.96
N MET A 294 -0.79 21.49 15.90
CA MET A 294 0.57 21.42 16.42
C MET A 294 0.62 20.80 17.82
N SER A 295 -0.43 20.08 18.22
CA SER A 295 -0.47 19.40 19.52
C SER A 295 0.55 18.26 19.56
N LEU A 296 1.07 17.99 20.76
CA LEU A 296 1.95 16.85 20.98
C LEU A 296 1.13 15.57 20.94
N ASP A 297 1.72 14.50 20.40
CA ASP A 297 1.10 13.19 20.41
C ASP A 297 0.88 12.76 21.87
N PRO A 298 -0.35 12.39 22.26
CA PRO A 298 -0.67 12.04 23.65
C PRO A 298 -0.06 10.70 24.12
N LEU A 299 0.38 9.84 23.20
CA LEU A 299 1.13 8.61 23.50
C LEU A 299 2.64 8.87 23.62
N ASP A 300 3.14 9.83 22.83
CA ASP A 300 4.56 10.21 22.83
C ASP A 300 4.74 11.71 22.65
N ASN A 301 4.86 12.42 23.77
CA ASN A 301 5.06 13.87 23.80
C ASN A 301 6.37 14.35 23.14
N SER A 302 7.23 13.46 22.62
CA SER A 302 8.37 13.85 21.79
C SER A 302 8.01 14.07 20.32
N ASN A 303 6.82 13.65 19.91
CA ASN A 303 6.28 13.75 18.56
C ASN A 303 5.03 14.65 18.53
N TYR A 304 4.63 15.04 17.32
CA TYR A 304 3.41 15.81 17.07
C TYR A 304 2.29 14.90 16.57
N PHE A 305 1.06 15.22 16.95
CA PHE A 305 -0.11 14.46 16.55
C PHE A 305 -0.42 14.63 15.05
N GLY A 306 -0.40 15.88 14.58
CA GLY A 306 -0.60 16.24 13.18
C GLY A 306 0.70 16.39 12.37
N PRO A 307 0.64 16.29 11.03
CA PRO A 307 1.80 16.44 10.16
C PRO A 307 2.22 17.90 9.96
N ALA A 308 1.52 18.89 10.53
CA ALA A 308 1.86 20.31 10.36
C ALA A 308 3.32 20.64 10.76
N MET A 309 3.87 19.88 11.71
CA MET A 309 5.25 20.01 12.21
C MET A 309 6.21 18.94 11.65
N ASP A 310 5.78 18.14 10.67
CA ASP A 310 6.61 17.15 10.01
C ASP A 310 7.62 17.84 9.05
N PRO A 311 8.94 17.73 9.31
CA PRO A 311 9.95 18.37 8.46
C PRO A 311 9.91 17.87 7.02
N MET A 312 9.61 16.57 6.80
CA MET A 312 9.57 16.00 5.46
C MET A 312 8.37 16.50 4.66
N PHE A 313 7.26 16.81 5.34
CA PHE A 313 6.09 17.42 4.72
C PHE A 313 6.34 18.88 4.37
N SER A 314 6.81 19.68 5.34
CA SER A 314 7.05 21.12 5.14
C SER A 314 8.16 21.46 4.14
N ASP A 315 9.17 20.58 4.00
CA ASP A 315 10.21 20.69 2.97
C ASP A 315 9.74 20.20 1.58
N GLY A 316 8.52 19.65 1.47
CA GLY A 316 7.90 19.19 0.22
C GLY A 316 8.39 17.82 -0.29
N CYS A 317 9.24 17.15 0.50
CA CYS A 317 9.79 15.82 0.21
C CYS A 317 8.74 14.72 0.35
N ARG A 318 7.84 14.84 1.35
CA ARG A 318 6.75 13.91 1.62
C ARG A 318 5.47 14.47 1.04
N LYS A 319 4.94 13.79 0.02
CA LYS A 319 3.64 14.13 -0.56
C LYS A 319 2.52 13.67 0.37
N SER A 320 1.49 14.49 0.54
CA SER A 320 0.36 14.20 1.41
C SER A 320 -0.93 14.25 0.61
N TYR A 321 -1.85 13.36 0.96
CA TYR A 321 -3.09 13.16 0.23
C TYR A 321 -4.26 12.92 1.20
N LEU A 322 -5.45 13.33 0.75
CA LEU A 322 -6.73 12.95 1.34
C LEU A 322 -7.44 11.99 0.41
N LEU A 323 -8.10 10.97 0.97
CA LEU A 323 -9.03 10.11 0.23
C LEU A 323 -10.38 10.09 0.94
N VAL A 324 -11.35 10.78 0.34
CA VAL A 324 -12.74 10.82 0.79
C VAL A 324 -13.47 9.60 0.25
N LEU A 325 -14.05 8.80 1.15
CA LEU A 325 -14.80 7.59 0.85
C LEU A 325 -16.22 7.77 1.37
N SER A 326 -17.21 7.98 0.49
CA SER A 326 -18.58 8.26 0.92
C SER A 326 -19.63 7.71 -0.05
N ASP A 327 -20.81 7.39 0.47
CA ASP A 327 -21.98 6.94 -0.29
C ASP A 327 -23.16 7.91 -0.19
N GLY A 328 -22.99 9.02 0.52
CA GLY A 328 -24.08 9.83 1.04
C GLY A 328 -24.15 11.25 0.49
N GLU A 329 -25.36 11.82 0.49
CA GLU A 329 -25.54 13.25 0.28
C GLU A 329 -25.02 14.02 1.50
N PRO A 330 -24.16 15.04 1.33
CA PRO A 330 -23.74 15.91 2.42
C PRO A 330 -24.93 16.48 3.18
N ASN A 331 -24.95 16.25 4.48
CA ASN A 331 -26.02 16.66 5.37
C ASN A 331 -25.46 17.03 6.75
N LEU A 332 -26.29 17.68 7.57
CA LEU A 332 -25.92 18.21 8.90
C LEU A 332 -24.96 19.42 8.89
N ASP A 333 -24.67 20.01 7.74
CA ASP A 333 -23.81 21.20 7.60
C ASP A 333 -24.55 22.55 7.74
N LEU A 334 -25.82 22.55 8.16
CA LEU A 334 -26.78 23.69 8.12
C LEU A 334 -27.05 24.32 6.74
N ARG A 335 -26.33 23.92 5.70
CA ARG A 335 -26.49 24.38 4.33
C ARG A 335 -27.73 23.78 3.64
N PRO A 336 -28.35 24.50 2.68
CA PRO A 336 -28.02 25.87 2.25
C PRO A 336 -28.62 26.95 3.16
N TYR A 337 -29.35 26.58 4.22
CA TYR A 337 -30.15 27.53 5.01
C TYR A 337 -29.31 28.54 5.79
N CYS A 338 -28.09 28.19 6.21
CA CYS A 338 -27.17 29.11 6.89
C CYS A 338 -26.60 30.20 5.97
N GLU A 339 -26.66 30.03 4.64
CA GLU A 339 -26.11 30.97 3.65
C GLU A 339 -27.04 32.17 3.40
N ALA A 340 -28.30 32.05 3.81
CA ALA A 340 -29.27 33.13 3.67
C ALA A 340 -28.88 34.35 4.52
N THR A 341 -29.26 35.55 4.07
CA THR A 341 -28.89 36.82 4.74
C THR A 341 -29.28 36.81 6.23
N GLY A 342 -28.27 36.98 7.09
CA GLY A 342 -28.44 36.94 8.55
C GLY A 342 -28.20 35.58 9.20
N GLY A 343 -27.89 34.53 8.42
CA GLY A 343 -27.34 33.26 8.89
C GLY A 343 -25.81 33.28 8.96
N THR A 344 -25.23 32.26 9.60
CA THR A 344 -23.78 32.03 9.66
C THR A 344 -23.54 30.52 9.56
N CYS A 345 -22.86 30.09 8.50
CA CYS A 345 -22.47 28.69 8.34
C CYS A 345 -21.28 28.36 9.25
N PRO A 346 -21.27 27.18 9.89
CA PRO A 346 -20.20 26.77 10.79
C PRO A 346 -18.91 26.39 10.03
N PHE A 347 -19.05 25.85 8.83
CA PHE A 347 -17.94 25.37 7.99
C PHE A 347 -18.06 25.90 6.56
N ASP A 348 -16.92 26.07 5.91
CA ASP A 348 -16.82 26.38 4.47
C ASP A 348 -17.30 25.21 3.60
N GLU A 349 -17.48 25.42 2.30
CA GLU A 349 -17.91 24.32 1.43
C GLU A 349 -16.80 23.25 1.35
N PRO A 350 -17.13 21.94 1.32
CA PRO A 350 -16.11 20.89 1.38
C PRO A 350 -15.10 20.96 0.22
N TRP A 351 -15.53 21.43 -0.96
CA TRP A 351 -14.64 21.63 -2.11
C TRP A 351 -13.79 22.92 -2.01
N GLU A 352 -14.25 23.95 -1.28
CA GLU A 352 -13.42 25.14 -1.00
C GLU A 352 -12.26 24.75 -0.10
N VAL A 353 -12.55 23.98 0.96
CA VAL A 353 -11.51 23.45 1.87
C VAL A 353 -10.53 22.53 1.13
N ALA A 354 -11.01 21.67 0.21
CA ALA A 354 -10.16 20.87 -0.66
C ALA A 354 -9.26 21.76 -1.55
N GLY A 355 -9.81 22.83 -2.11
CA GLY A 355 -9.07 23.83 -2.90
C GLY A 355 -7.97 24.53 -2.11
N ASP A 356 -8.24 24.90 -0.86
CA ASP A 356 -7.26 25.53 0.03
C ASP A 356 -6.14 24.57 0.43
N LEU A 357 -6.46 23.29 0.62
CA LEU A 357 -5.47 22.23 0.85
C LEU A 357 -4.58 22.00 -0.38
N ALA A 358 -5.16 22.03 -1.58
CA ALA A 358 -4.44 21.85 -2.84
C ALA A 358 -3.62 23.08 -3.27
N ASN A 359 -3.99 24.28 -2.81
CA ASN A 359 -3.36 25.55 -3.20
C ASN A 359 -2.83 26.35 -1.99
N PRO A 360 -1.93 25.77 -1.17
CA PRO A 360 -1.38 26.48 -0.03
C PRO A 360 -0.50 27.67 -0.43
N SER A 361 -0.30 28.60 0.50
CA SER A 361 0.64 29.72 0.34
C SER A 361 2.09 29.25 0.11
N ASN A 362 2.48 28.13 0.73
CA ASN A 362 3.75 27.45 0.49
C ASN A 362 3.47 26.18 -0.36
N PRO A 363 3.93 26.11 -1.62
CA PRO A 363 3.67 24.97 -2.51
C PRO A 363 4.15 23.62 -1.97
N ASN A 364 5.11 23.61 -1.05
CA ASN A 364 5.60 22.37 -0.44
C ASN A 364 4.54 21.69 0.42
N ASP A 365 3.65 22.47 1.03
CA ASP A 365 2.67 21.94 1.96
C ASP A 365 1.43 21.40 1.23
N GLN A 366 1.47 21.24 -0.10
CA GLN A 366 0.31 20.84 -0.90
C GLN A 366 -0.26 19.48 -0.46
N VAL A 367 -1.57 19.43 -0.29
CA VAL A 367 -2.33 18.20 -0.01
C VAL A 367 -3.36 18.02 -1.11
N LEU A 368 -3.27 16.93 -1.88
CA LEU A 368 -4.22 16.64 -2.95
C LEU A 368 -5.37 15.76 -2.43
N THR A 369 -6.59 16.01 -2.89
CA THR A 369 -7.79 15.28 -2.43
C THR A 369 -8.36 14.41 -3.54
N PHE A 370 -8.36 13.09 -3.30
CA PHE A 370 -9.12 12.12 -4.07
C PHE A 370 -10.49 11.89 -3.44
N ALA A 371 -11.50 11.61 -4.26
CA ALA A 371 -12.83 11.28 -3.79
C ALA A 371 -13.35 10.03 -4.50
N VAL A 372 -13.95 9.13 -3.72
CA VAL A 372 -14.57 7.89 -4.18
C VAL A 372 -15.99 7.83 -3.67
N GLY A 373 -16.94 7.75 -4.61
CA GLY A 373 -18.35 7.54 -4.34
C GLY A 373 -18.74 6.08 -4.49
N PHE A 374 -19.51 5.53 -3.55
CA PHE A 374 -19.94 4.12 -3.61
C PHE A 374 -21.46 3.95 -3.66
N GLY A 375 -21.97 3.16 -4.62
CA GLY A 375 -23.40 2.88 -4.77
C GLY A 375 -24.25 4.07 -5.19
N LEU A 376 -23.63 5.15 -5.72
CA LEU A 376 -24.31 6.39 -6.04
C LEU A 376 -24.89 6.44 -7.46
N SER A 377 -24.25 5.77 -8.44
CA SER A 377 -24.65 5.88 -9.85
C SER A 377 -26.04 5.31 -10.09
N ALA A 378 -26.35 4.17 -9.48
CA ALA A 378 -27.66 3.54 -9.56
C ALA A 378 -28.76 4.45 -8.97
N ASP A 379 -28.50 5.02 -7.78
CA ASP A 379 -29.44 5.89 -7.07
C ASP A 379 -29.62 7.26 -7.74
N ALA A 380 -28.57 7.78 -8.36
CA ALA A 380 -28.61 9.01 -9.12
C ALA A 380 -29.35 8.83 -10.47
N GLY A 381 -29.52 7.60 -10.94
CA GLY A 381 -30.06 7.29 -12.26
C GLY A 381 -29.15 7.72 -13.41
N VAL A 382 -27.87 8.01 -13.12
CA VAL A 382 -26.83 8.41 -14.08
C VAL A 382 -25.50 7.83 -13.63
N ASP A 383 -24.66 7.42 -14.58
CA ASP A 383 -23.29 7.01 -14.27
C ASP A 383 -22.47 8.22 -13.81
N CYS A 384 -22.15 8.28 -12.52
CA CYS A 384 -21.44 9.40 -11.93
C CYS A 384 -19.99 9.53 -12.44
N ASN A 385 -19.41 8.49 -13.04
CA ASN A 385 -18.12 8.57 -13.72
C ASN A 385 -18.16 9.44 -15.00
N THR A 386 -19.35 9.79 -15.49
CA THR A 386 -19.52 10.65 -16.67
C THR A 386 -19.52 12.15 -16.35
N ILE A 387 -19.50 12.52 -15.07
CA ILE A 387 -19.45 13.91 -14.63
C ILE A 387 -18.07 14.51 -14.95
N ASN A 388 -18.06 15.59 -15.72
CA ASN A 388 -16.87 16.31 -16.16
C ASN A 388 -16.83 17.71 -15.56
N MET A 389 -15.86 17.95 -14.69
CA MET A 389 -15.60 19.26 -14.11
C MET A 389 -14.64 20.09 -14.97
N PRO A 390 -14.81 21.42 -15.08
CA PRO A 390 -15.89 22.23 -14.50
C PRO A 390 -17.14 22.32 -15.41
N THR A 391 -17.17 21.60 -16.54
CA THR A 391 -18.23 21.75 -17.55
C THR A 391 -19.63 21.52 -17.01
N ASP A 392 -19.81 20.50 -16.17
CA ASP A 392 -21.10 20.14 -15.58
C ASP A 392 -21.57 21.06 -14.46
N LEU A 393 -20.72 21.98 -13.96
CA LEU A 393 -21.11 23.03 -13.02
C LEU A 393 -21.81 24.22 -13.69
N ASN A 394 -21.68 24.36 -15.02
CA ASN A 394 -22.29 25.47 -15.73
C ASN A 394 -23.81 25.31 -15.79
N SER A 395 -24.52 26.42 -16.02
CA SER A 395 -25.98 26.38 -16.13
C SER A 395 -26.45 25.41 -17.23
N GLY A 396 -27.35 24.51 -16.87
CA GLY A 396 -27.83 23.40 -17.71
C GLY A 396 -26.93 22.17 -17.76
N GLY A 397 -25.82 22.14 -17.02
CA GLY A 397 -24.98 20.95 -16.81
C GLY A 397 -25.60 19.97 -15.81
N LEU A 398 -25.02 18.76 -15.70
CA LEU A 398 -25.54 17.72 -14.79
C LEU A 398 -25.51 18.13 -13.31
N CYS A 399 -24.60 19.04 -12.94
CA CYS A 399 -24.42 19.53 -11.58
C CYS A 399 -24.97 20.95 -11.38
N ASP A 400 -25.89 21.40 -12.24
CA ASP A 400 -26.68 22.63 -12.02
C ASP A 400 -27.86 22.32 -11.07
N ALA A 401 -27.73 22.72 -9.80
CA ALA A 401 -28.71 22.48 -8.73
C ALA A 401 -29.13 21.00 -8.53
N PRO A 402 -28.17 20.07 -8.34
CA PRO A 402 -28.46 18.65 -8.18
C PRO A 402 -29.15 18.36 -6.84
N THR A 403 -29.90 17.26 -6.78
CA THR A 403 -30.60 16.80 -5.55
C THR A 403 -30.39 15.30 -5.34
N GLY A 404 -30.47 14.82 -4.09
CA GLY A 404 -30.34 13.39 -3.78
C GLY A 404 -28.97 12.82 -4.13
N ALA A 405 -28.91 11.57 -4.58
CA ALA A 405 -27.66 10.90 -4.96
C ALA A 405 -26.86 11.64 -6.05
N LEU A 406 -27.51 12.34 -6.98
CA LEU A 406 -26.81 13.18 -7.96
C LEU A 406 -26.05 14.34 -7.28
N LYS A 407 -26.59 14.91 -6.19
CA LYS A 407 -25.88 15.94 -5.42
C LYS A 407 -24.65 15.37 -4.74
N ALA A 408 -24.72 14.14 -4.24
CA ALA A 408 -23.55 13.44 -3.70
C ALA A 408 -22.47 13.26 -4.78
N CYS A 409 -22.85 12.76 -5.97
CA CYS A 409 -21.92 12.62 -7.09
C CYS A 409 -21.26 13.94 -7.48
N CYS A 410 -22.06 14.99 -7.69
CA CYS A 410 -21.55 16.31 -8.04
C CYS A 410 -20.64 16.90 -6.95
N THR A 411 -20.96 16.69 -5.67
CA THR A 411 -20.15 17.17 -4.56
C THR A 411 -18.80 16.47 -4.53
N LEU A 412 -18.76 15.14 -4.60
CA LEU A 412 -17.51 14.36 -4.61
C LEU A 412 -16.67 14.69 -5.84
N SER A 413 -17.28 14.80 -7.02
CA SER A 413 -16.59 15.23 -8.26
C SER A 413 -15.98 16.63 -8.12
N ARG A 414 -16.66 17.55 -7.43
CA ARG A 414 -16.14 18.91 -7.21
C ARG A 414 -15.02 18.93 -6.18
N ILE A 415 -15.12 18.14 -5.10
CA ILE A 415 -14.05 17.97 -4.10
C ILE A 415 -12.77 17.47 -4.76
N ALA A 416 -12.86 16.44 -5.62
CA ALA A 416 -11.69 15.93 -6.34
C ALA A 416 -11.07 16.99 -7.27
N TYR A 417 -11.92 17.68 -8.06
CA TYR A 417 -11.49 18.70 -9.00
C TYR A 417 -10.79 19.90 -8.33
N GLU A 418 -11.44 20.51 -7.33
CA GLU A 418 -10.87 21.65 -6.61
C GLU A 418 -9.69 21.20 -5.73
N GLY A 419 -9.74 19.98 -5.20
CA GLY A 419 -8.65 19.31 -4.48
C GLY A 419 -7.44 18.91 -5.33
N GLY A 420 -7.39 19.34 -6.60
CA GLY A 420 -6.23 19.19 -7.47
C GLY A 420 -6.03 17.80 -8.08
N THR A 421 -7.03 16.93 -8.03
CA THR A 421 -7.00 15.59 -8.66
C THR A 421 -7.87 15.57 -9.93
N PRO A 422 -7.63 14.64 -10.88
CA PRO A 422 -8.23 14.76 -12.21
C PRO A 422 -9.75 14.53 -12.23
N LYS A 423 -10.27 13.68 -11.34
CA LYS A 423 -11.69 13.36 -11.22
C LYS A 423 -11.98 12.61 -9.92
N ALA A 424 -13.25 12.57 -9.52
CA ALA A 424 -13.74 11.56 -8.59
C ALA A 424 -13.97 10.22 -9.28
N TYR A 425 -13.96 9.15 -8.50
CA TYR A 425 -14.17 7.78 -8.96
C TYR A 425 -15.45 7.22 -8.35
N PHE A 426 -16.20 6.43 -9.10
CA PHE A 426 -17.46 5.86 -8.61
C PHE A 426 -17.53 4.36 -8.88
N ALA A 427 -17.94 3.60 -7.87
CA ALA A 427 -18.08 2.16 -7.94
C ALA A 427 -19.44 1.69 -7.40
N ASP A 428 -19.99 0.63 -7.99
CA ASP A 428 -21.28 0.05 -7.59
C ASP A 428 -21.15 -1.41 -7.06
N ASN A 429 -19.93 -1.93 -7.00
CA ASN A 429 -19.62 -3.26 -6.50
C ASN A 429 -18.16 -3.37 -6.01
N LEU A 430 -17.84 -4.47 -5.31
CA LEU A 430 -16.51 -4.71 -4.73
C LEU A 430 -15.37 -4.70 -5.75
N SER A 431 -15.55 -5.30 -6.93
CA SER A 431 -14.48 -5.42 -7.92
C SER A 431 -14.11 -4.06 -8.51
N THR A 432 -15.12 -3.26 -8.87
CA THR A 432 -14.90 -1.89 -9.34
C THR A 432 -14.30 -1.04 -8.22
N LEU A 433 -14.79 -1.16 -6.98
CA LEU A 433 -14.24 -0.40 -5.84
C LEU A 433 -12.76 -0.71 -5.59
N LYS A 434 -12.37 -1.99 -5.54
CA LYS A 434 -10.96 -2.40 -5.42
C LYS A 434 -10.12 -1.79 -6.55
N THR A 435 -10.61 -1.83 -7.78
CA THR A 435 -9.90 -1.30 -8.95
C THR A 435 -9.68 0.22 -8.87
N GLU A 436 -10.71 0.98 -8.53
CA GLU A 436 -10.62 2.44 -8.44
C GLU A 436 -9.74 2.89 -7.27
N LEU A 437 -9.86 2.24 -6.11
CA LEU A 437 -8.99 2.53 -4.96
C LEU A 437 -7.54 2.16 -5.25
N GLN A 438 -7.29 1.05 -5.93
CA GLN A 438 -5.94 0.66 -6.34
C GLN A 438 -5.33 1.71 -7.27
N HIS A 439 -6.09 2.19 -8.26
CA HIS A 439 -5.65 3.26 -9.16
C HIS A 439 -5.24 4.54 -8.41
N ILE A 440 -5.99 4.92 -7.37
CA ILE A 440 -5.67 6.07 -6.52
C ILE A 440 -4.40 5.82 -5.70
N ILE A 441 -4.31 4.69 -5.01
CA ILE A 441 -3.18 4.40 -4.11
C ILE A 441 -1.88 4.20 -4.91
N ASP A 442 -1.94 3.65 -6.11
CA ASP A 442 -0.80 3.61 -7.04
C ASP A 442 -0.32 5.01 -7.43
N ALA A 443 -1.25 5.93 -7.73
CA ALA A 443 -0.91 7.32 -8.00
C ALA A 443 -0.27 8.02 -6.78
N VAL A 444 -0.71 7.68 -5.57
CA VAL A 444 -0.17 8.19 -4.30
C VAL A 444 1.24 7.63 -4.01
N ALA A 445 1.43 6.32 -4.18
CA ALA A 445 2.65 5.59 -3.86
C ALA A 445 3.86 5.95 -4.77
N GLY A 446 3.60 6.62 -5.91
CA GLY A 446 4.63 7.02 -6.85
C GLY A 446 5.06 5.90 -7.81
N THR A 447 5.57 6.28 -8.97
CA THR A 447 5.80 5.37 -10.11
C THR A 447 7.04 4.48 -9.98
N SER A 448 7.96 4.75 -9.06
CA SER A 448 9.08 3.84 -8.80
C SER A 448 9.61 3.97 -7.38
N THR A 449 9.49 2.93 -6.58
CA THR A 449 10.13 2.84 -5.26
C THR A 449 11.30 1.86 -5.34
N SER A 450 12.43 2.18 -4.70
CA SER A 450 13.63 1.34 -4.68
C SER A 450 14.06 1.08 -3.24
N ARG A 451 13.91 -0.16 -2.77
CA ARG A 451 14.32 -0.55 -1.41
C ARG A 451 15.56 -1.44 -1.39
N THR A 452 16.43 -1.27 -2.37
CA THR A 452 17.66 -2.08 -2.51
C THR A 452 18.89 -1.21 -2.45
N MET A 453 19.94 -1.69 -1.79
CA MET A 453 21.24 -1.01 -1.86
C MET A 453 21.82 -1.10 -3.27
N PRO A 454 22.44 -0.03 -3.80
CA PRO A 454 23.14 -0.13 -5.08
C PRO A 454 24.27 -1.16 -5.00
N ALA A 455 24.39 -1.99 -6.03
CA ALA A 455 25.49 -2.94 -6.17
C ALA A 455 26.62 -2.31 -6.99
N PHE A 456 27.87 -2.47 -6.56
CA PHE A 456 29.02 -1.84 -7.20
C PHE A 456 29.98 -2.88 -7.80
N ALA A 457 30.48 -2.61 -9.00
CA ALA A 457 31.51 -3.44 -9.62
C ALA A 457 32.62 -2.60 -10.24
N GLY A 458 33.86 -2.98 -9.99
CA GLY A 458 34.98 -2.46 -10.77
C GLY A 458 34.86 -2.91 -12.23
N ALA A 459 34.91 -1.97 -13.17
CA ALA A 459 34.99 -2.29 -14.58
C ALA A 459 36.42 -2.78 -14.86
N ALA A 460 36.63 -4.09 -14.85
CA ALA A 460 37.94 -4.67 -15.13
C ALA A 460 38.35 -4.35 -16.57
N SER A 461 39.24 -3.36 -16.74
CA SER A 461 39.85 -2.90 -17.98
C SER A 461 38.96 -3.04 -19.22
N SER A 462 38.33 -1.96 -19.64
CA SER A 462 37.89 -1.78 -21.03
C SER A 462 39.11 -1.86 -21.96
N GLN A 463 39.66 -3.06 -22.16
CA GLN A 463 40.57 -3.34 -23.27
C GLN A 463 39.73 -3.17 -24.54
N ALA A 464 40.21 -2.33 -25.45
CA ALA A 464 39.49 -1.90 -26.64
C ALA A 464 39.01 -3.13 -27.44
N GLY A 465 37.70 -3.41 -27.40
CA GLY A 465 37.09 -4.59 -28.02
C GLY A 465 36.18 -5.44 -27.11
N ALA A 466 36.19 -5.21 -25.78
CA ALA A 466 35.40 -6.02 -24.83
C ALA A 466 34.05 -5.41 -24.39
N SER A 467 33.83 -4.11 -24.60
CA SER A 467 32.57 -3.36 -24.35
C SER A 467 32.66 -1.93 -24.92
N ASN A 468 31.57 -1.41 -25.50
CA ASN A 468 31.32 -0.02 -25.92
C ASN A 468 30.78 0.84 -24.77
N ALA A 469 30.41 0.23 -23.64
CA ALA A 469 30.02 0.91 -22.41
C ALA A 469 31.25 1.17 -21.52
N ALA A 470 32.19 2.01 -22.00
CA ALA A 470 33.42 2.30 -21.26
C ALA A 470 33.12 2.90 -19.87
N ALA A 471 33.74 2.33 -18.82
CA ALA A 471 33.62 2.80 -17.45
C ALA A 471 34.86 2.37 -16.65
N VAL A 472 35.12 3.06 -15.53
CA VAL A 472 36.06 2.63 -14.49
C VAL A 472 35.36 1.89 -13.35
N SER A 473 34.07 2.14 -13.17
CA SER A 473 33.20 1.43 -12.22
C SER A 473 31.77 1.43 -12.74
N TYR A 474 31.03 0.39 -12.38
CA TYR A 474 29.58 0.30 -12.55
C TYR A 474 28.90 0.38 -11.19
N GLU A 475 27.72 0.98 -11.20
CA GLU A 475 26.77 1.03 -10.11
C GLU A 475 25.43 0.53 -10.65
N PHE A 476 24.80 -0.40 -9.94
CA PHE A 476 23.52 -0.99 -10.35
C PHE A 476 22.46 -0.57 -9.36
N THR A 477 21.45 0.12 -9.86
CA THR A 477 20.29 0.57 -9.11
C THR A 477 19.08 -0.25 -9.57
N THR A 478 18.22 -0.61 -8.62
CA THR A 478 16.96 -1.28 -8.95
C THR A 478 15.82 -0.36 -8.62
N SER A 479 14.68 -0.53 -9.25
CA SER A 479 13.41 0.01 -8.80
C SER A 479 12.30 -0.90 -9.33
N PHE A 480 11.05 -0.63 -8.99
CA PHE A 480 9.94 -1.33 -9.61
C PHE A 480 8.78 -0.36 -9.82
N GLN A 481 7.95 -0.65 -10.82
CA GLN A 481 6.76 0.11 -11.15
C GLN A 481 5.54 -0.76 -10.84
N PRO A 482 4.64 -0.33 -9.94
CA PRO A 482 3.36 -1.01 -9.79
C PRO A 482 2.51 -0.82 -11.05
N GLY A 483 1.96 -1.91 -11.57
CA GLY A 483 0.96 -1.90 -12.63
C GLY A 483 -0.45 -2.03 -12.04
N ILE A 484 -1.41 -1.26 -12.56
CA ILE A 484 -2.81 -1.29 -12.15
C ILE A 484 -3.45 -2.57 -12.71
N GLY A 485 -3.88 -3.50 -11.85
CA GLY A 485 -4.45 -4.78 -12.29
C GLY A 485 -3.49 -5.68 -13.10
N GLU A 486 -2.22 -5.27 -13.19
CA GLU A 486 -1.12 -5.99 -13.82
C GLU A 486 -0.08 -6.33 -12.74
N LEU A 487 0.78 -7.31 -13.00
CA LEU A 487 1.90 -7.55 -12.10
C LEU A 487 2.85 -6.35 -12.10
N TRP A 488 3.42 -6.06 -10.93
CA TRP A 488 4.47 -5.05 -10.81
C TRP A 488 5.66 -5.42 -11.70
N SER A 489 6.19 -4.44 -12.42
CA SER A 489 7.35 -4.59 -13.28
C SER A 489 8.61 -4.09 -12.59
N GLY A 490 9.75 -4.72 -12.85
CA GLY A 490 11.04 -4.29 -12.33
C GLY A 490 11.70 -3.29 -13.26
N ASN A 491 12.59 -2.48 -12.70
CA ASN A 491 13.58 -1.71 -13.43
C ASN A 491 14.95 -1.96 -12.80
N LEU A 492 15.97 -2.11 -13.64
CA LEU A 492 17.35 -2.36 -13.23
C LEU A 492 18.24 -1.56 -14.18
N GLU A 493 18.98 -0.61 -13.63
CA GLU A 493 19.78 0.34 -14.38
C GLU A 493 21.26 0.21 -14.03
N ARG A 494 22.11 0.39 -15.04
CA ARG A 494 23.57 0.49 -14.91
C ARG A 494 24.01 1.94 -15.04
N HIS A 495 24.47 2.48 -13.93
CA HIS A 495 25.20 3.74 -13.87
C HIS A 495 26.69 3.52 -14.13
N ARG A 496 27.26 4.35 -15.02
CA ARG A 496 28.66 4.22 -15.46
C ARG A 496 29.48 5.38 -14.92
N TRP A 497 30.58 5.07 -14.25
CA TRP A 497 31.55 6.09 -13.82
C TRP A 497 32.70 6.14 -14.83
N GLN A 498 32.98 7.32 -15.38
CA GLN A 498 34.11 7.55 -16.29
C GLN A 498 35.09 8.57 -15.70
N CYS A 499 36.38 8.38 -15.93
CA CYS A 499 37.40 9.32 -15.49
C CYS A 499 37.52 10.48 -16.49
N GLU A 500 37.09 11.68 -16.10
CA GLU A 500 37.19 12.89 -16.91
C GLU A 500 38.21 13.87 -16.32
N THR A 501 38.80 14.70 -17.17
CA THR A 501 39.73 15.75 -16.72
C THR A 501 38.95 17.02 -16.42
N VAL A 502 38.68 17.28 -15.14
CA VAL A 502 38.03 18.52 -14.69
C VAL A 502 39.10 19.41 -14.08
N SER A 503 39.32 20.59 -14.67
CA SER A 503 40.36 21.54 -14.22
C SER A 503 41.78 20.94 -14.11
N GLY A 504 42.12 19.98 -14.97
CA GLY A 504 43.45 19.34 -14.99
C GLY A 504 43.63 18.19 -13.98
N VAL A 505 42.58 17.84 -13.22
CA VAL A 505 42.57 16.70 -12.30
C VAL A 505 41.64 15.62 -12.85
N LEU A 506 42.10 14.38 -12.86
CA LEU A 506 41.29 13.24 -13.26
C LEU A 506 40.31 12.90 -12.12
N VAL A 507 39.01 13.05 -12.37
CA VAL A 507 37.95 12.77 -11.41
C VAL A 507 36.94 11.78 -12.00
N PRO A 508 36.40 10.84 -11.22
CA PRO A 508 35.31 9.99 -11.68
C PRO A 508 34.02 10.82 -11.78
N VAL A 509 33.42 10.82 -12.96
CA VAL A 509 32.17 11.50 -13.29
C VAL A 509 31.12 10.44 -13.65
N LEU A 510 29.97 10.51 -12.99
CA LEU A 510 28.81 9.68 -13.29
C LEU A 510 28.24 10.08 -14.65
N GLN A 511 28.03 9.09 -15.52
CA GLN A 511 27.40 9.26 -16.82
C GLN A 511 25.90 8.95 -16.70
N ASP A 512 25.11 9.58 -17.56
CA ASP A 512 23.69 9.28 -17.70
C ASP A 512 23.46 7.84 -18.17
N VAL A 513 22.32 7.28 -17.77
CA VAL A 513 21.83 5.97 -18.25
C VAL A 513 21.55 6.09 -19.75
N ASP A 514 22.22 5.26 -20.56
CA ASP A 514 22.04 5.23 -22.02
C ASP A 514 21.55 3.85 -22.46
N GLU A 515 20.28 3.79 -22.87
CA GLU A 515 19.63 2.59 -23.37
C GLU A 515 20.36 1.98 -24.58
N HIS A 516 20.99 2.80 -25.44
CA HIS A 516 21.71 2.29 -26.61
C HIS A 516 22.98 1.54 -26.25
N LEU A 517 23.50 1.77 -25.04
CA LEU A 517 24.66 1.09 -24.48
C LEU A 517 24.25 -0.08 -23.58
N GLY A 518 22.94 -0.37 -23.49
CA GLY A 518 22.37 -1.45 -22.71
C GLY A 518 22.36 -1.16 -21.20
N ASP A 519 22.26 0.10 -20.79
CA ASP A 519 22.23 0.47 -19.36
C ASP A 519 20.88 0.14 -18.68
N ASP A 520 19.78 -0.05 -19.42
CA ASP A 520 18.47 -0.46 -18.90
C ASP A 520 18.21 -1.96 -19.16
N PHE A 521 18.28 -2.78 -18.12
CA PHE A 521 18.15 -4.23 -18.24
C PHE A 521 16.72 -4.71 -18.45
N ALA A 522 15.72 -3.99 -17.93
CA ALA A 522 14.31 -4.33 -18.13
C ALA A 522 13.94 -4.14 -19.59
N LYS A 523 14.29 -2.99 -20.16
CA LYS A 523 14.10 -2.70 -21.58
C LYS A 523 14.85 -3.67 -22.49
N ASN A 524 16.11 -3.99 -22.16
CA ASN A 524 16.90 -4.99 -22.88
C ASN A 524 16.19 -6.36 -22.92
N LEU A 525 15.54 -6.76 -21.82
CA LEU A 525 14.83 -8.04 -21.71
C LEU A 525 13.59 -8.06 -22.60
N ASN A 526 12.86 -6.94 -22.66
CA ASN A 526 11.57 -6.82 -23.33
C ASN A 526 11.76 -6.65 -24.86
N GLU A 527 12.73 -5.85 -25.29
CA GLU A 527 12.99 -5.53 -26.72
C GLU A 527 13.92 -6.54 -27.42
N GLY A 528 14.83 -7.21 -26.68
CA GLY A 528 15.88 -8.07 -27.24
C GLY A 528 15.42 -9.43 -27.81
N LYS A 529 14.17 -9.84 -27.53
CA LYS A 529 13.65 -11.21 -27.78
C LYS A 529 13.81 -11.73 -29.20
N ALA A 530 13.62 -10.87 -30.19
CA ALA A 530 13.64 -11.26 -31.60
C ALA A 530 15.06 -11.53 -32.11
N VAL A 531 16.07 -10.96 -31.44
CA VAL A 531 17.48 -11.04 -31.86
C VAL A 531 18.23 -12.08 -31.02
N LYS A 532 17.95 -12.17 -29.71
CA LYS A 532 18.42 -13.25 -28.83
C LYS A 532 17.31 -13.64 -27.85
N PRO A 533 16.79 -14.87 -27.92
CA PRO A 533 15.78 -15.32 -26.98
C PRO A 533 16.39 -15.64 -25.62
N ARG A 534 15.69 -15.27 -24.54
CA ARG A 534 16.02 -15.66 -23.18
C ARG A 534 16.20 -17.18 -23.07
N THR A 535 17.20 -17.59 -22.31
CA THR A 535 17.45 -19.00 -21.98
C THR A 535 17.00 -19.25 -20.55
N PHE A 536 16.04 -20.14 -20.38
CA PHE A 536 15.52 -20.51 -19.07
C PHE A 536 16.23 -21.76 -18.55
N TYR A 537 16.30 -21.85 -17.23
CA TYR A 537 16.85 -22.97 -16.49
C TYR A 537 15.88 -23.33 -15.38
N THR A 538 15.53 -24.61 -15.25
CA THR A 538 14.74 -25.10 -14.12
C THR A 538 15.15 -26.51 -13.76
N VAL A 539 14.70 -26.97 -12.60
CA VAL A 539 14.87 -28.34 -12.13
C VAL A 539 13.50 -28.87 -11.75
N VAL A 540 13.08 -29.97 -12.37
CA VAL A 540 11.86 -30.67 -11.96
C VAL A 540 12.24 -31.84 -11.08
N ALA A 541 11.76 -31.82 -9.84
CA ALA A 541 12.07 -32.82 -8.83
C ALA A 541 11.66 -34.23 -9.28
N ASP A 542 12.49 -35.24 -9.02
CA ASP A 542 12.19 -36.63 -9.33
C ASP A 542 11.00 -37.14 -8.50
N PRO A 543 10.21 -38.08 -9.04
CA PRO A 543 9.07 -38.61 -8.30
C PRO A 543 9.59 -39.51 -7.17
N GLU A 544 9.08 -39.28 -5.97
CA GLU A 544 9.26 -40.17 -4.82
C GLU A 544 7.98 -40.92 -4.50
N THR A 545 8.11 -42.08 -3.86
CA THR A 545 6.95 -42.86 -3.41
C THR A 545 6.69 -42.54 -1.95
N GLN A 546 5.62 -41.78 -1.68
CA GLN A 546 5.11 -41.56 -0.34
C GLN A 546 3.75 -42.25 -0.20
N ASN A 547 3.57 -43.11 0.80
CA ASN A 547 2.29 -43.78 1.09
C ASN A 547 1.64 -44.46 -0.14
N SER A 548 2.46 -45.10 -1.00
CA SER A 548 2.03 -45.73 -2.26
C SER A 548 1.46 -44.76 -3.32
N VAL A 549 1.69 -43.47 -3.17
CA VAL A 549 1.38 -42.41 -4.14
C VAL A 549 2.71 -41.85 -4.67
N SER A 550 2.79 -41.66 -5.99
CA SER A 550 3.92 -40.94 -6.60
C SER A 550 3.72 -39.44 -6.39
N VAL A 551 4.60 -38.84 -5.59
CA VAL A 551 4.60 -37.43 -5.22
C VAL A 551 5.87 -36.78 -5.77
N ARG A 552 5.79 -35.50 -6.13
CA ARG A 552 6.94 -34.66 -6.46
C ARG A 552 6.96 -33.52 -5.46
N SER A 553 7.99 -33.45 -4.64
CA SER A 553 8.10 -32.50 -3.55
C SER A 553 8.86 -31.27 -4.05
N SER A 554 8.23 -30.45 -4.90
CA SER A 554 8.86 -29.26 -5.49
C SER A 554 9.37 -28.24 -4.46
N GLU A 555 8.83 -28.27 -3.24
CA GLU A 555 9.23 -27.41 -2.12
C GLU A 555 10.46 -27.92 -1.36
N ALA A 556 10.88 -29.17 -1.60
CA ALA A 556 12.06 -29.74 -0.95
C ALA A 556 13.36 -29.22 -1.62
N THR A 557 14.47 -29.28 -0.89
CA THR A 557 15.79 -28.98 -1.45
C THR A 557 16.16 -29.98 -2.55
N ILE A 558 16.10 -29.56 -3.81
CA ILE A 558 16.46 -30.39 -4.97
C ILE A 558 17.95 -30.24 -5.27
N ARG A 559 18.66 -31.38 -5.35
CA ARG A 559 20.13 -31.43 -5.45
C ARG A 559 20.59 -32.20 -6.70
N PRO A 560 20.32 -31.67 -7.90
CA PRO A 560 20.50 -32.38 -9.16
C PRO A 560 21.97 -32.71 -9.55
N ASN A 561 22.94 -32.05 -8.90
CA ASN A 561 24.38 -32.31 -9.13
C ASN A 561 25.01 -33.19 -8.04
N LEU A 562 24.24 -33.62 -7.03
CA LEU A 562 24.75 -34.49 -5.97
C LEU A 562 24.63 -35.96 -6.41
N SER A 563 25.73 -36.70 -6.26
CA SER A 563 25.71 -38.15 -6.44
C SER A 563 24.93 -38.81 -5.29
N LEU A 564 24.13 -39.84 -5.58
CA LEU A 564 23.45 -40.64 -4.55
C LEU A 564 24.43 -41.31 -3.57
N ALA A 565 25.72 -41.39 -3.91
CA ALA A 565 26.77 -41.96 -3.06
C ALA A 565 27.41 -40.95 -2.09
N ASP A 566 27.15 -39.65 -2.27
CA ASP A 566 27.82 -38.55 -1.55
C ASP A 566 26.82 -37.73 -0.72
N ASP A 567 26.03 -38.41 0.12
CA ASP A 567 25.11 -37.74 1.06
C ASP A 567 25.89 -37.02 2.17
N ASP A 568 25.81 -35.70 2.18
CA ASP A 568 26.42 -34.82 3.20
C ASP A 568 25.52 -34.61 4.43
N GLY A 569 24.41 -35.36 4.52
CA GLY A 569 23.44 -35.29 5.62
C GLY A 569 22.31 -34.28 5.39
N LEU A 570 22.29 -33.57 4.26
CA LEU A 570 21.20 -32.69 3.85
C LEU A 570 20.22 -33.36 2.87
N GLY A 571 20.40 -34.66 2.63
CA GLY A 571 19.54 -35.46 1.74
C GLY A 571 20.01 -35.48 0.29
N ILE A 572 19.45 -36.42 -0.46
CA ILE A 572 19.83 -36.77 -1.85
C ILE A 572 18.69 -36.55 -2.84
N TYR A 573 17.65 -35.81 -2.45
CA TYR A 573 16.50 -35.57 -3.31
C TYR A 573 16.96 -34.82 -4.57
N SER A 574 16.67 -35.38 -5.74
CA SER A 574 17.23 -34.95 -7.02
C SER A 574 16.13 -34.58 -8.01
N GLY A 575 16.51 -34.12 -9.19
CA GLY A 575 15.60 -33.74 -10.25
C GLY A 575 16.30 -33.60 -11.59
N LEU A 576 15.50 -33.50 -12.64
CA LEU A 576 16.02 -33.31 -13.99
C LEU A 576 16.25 -31.84 -14.28
N PHE A 577 17.49 -31.51 -14.65
CA PHE A 577 17.82 -30.20 -15.21
C PHE A 577 17.20 -30.03 -16.61
N VAL A 578 16.49 -28.92 -16.79
CA VAL A 578 15.94 -28.52 -18.08
C VAL A 578 16.39 -27.12 -18.43
N THR A 579 16.77 -26.94 -19.68
CA THR A 579 17.15 -25.66 -20.26
C THR A 579 16.55 -25.51 -21.65
N GLY A 580 16.17 -24.29 -22.00
CA GLY A 580 15.66 -24.00 -23.34
C GLY A 580 14.96 -22.66 -23.46
N SER A 581 14.25 -22.50 -24.57
CA SER A 581 13.40 -21.34 -24.83
C SER A 581 12.13 -21.35 -23.96
N GLU A 582 11.43 -20.22 -23.92
CA GLU A 582 10.09 -20.09 -23.32
C GLU A 582 9.14 -21.22 -23.75
N ALA A 583 9.03 -21.47 -25.07
CA ALA A 583 8.15 -22.50 -25.62
C ALA A 583 8.59 -23.91 -25.21
N THR A 584 9.90 -24.15 -25.13
CA THR A 584 10.45 -25.42 -24.65
C THR A 584 10.09 -25.64 -23.19
N MET A 585 10.22 -24.60 -22.36
CA MET A 585 9.96 -24.68 -20.92
C MET A 585 8.48 -24.87 -20.62
N ALA A 586 7.60 -24.05 -21.23
CA ALA A 586 6.16 -24.19 -21.07
C ALA A 586 5.66 -25.56 -21.56
N GLY A 587 6.17 -26.05 -22.69
CA GLY A 587 5.84 -27.38 -23.21
C GLY A 587 6.38 -28.53 -22.34
N TYR A 588 7.50 -28.32 -21.64
CA TYR A 588 8.01 -29.30 -20.69
C TYR A 588 7.14 -29.34 -19.42
N MET A 589 6.82 -28.18 -18.85
CA MET A 589 6.01 -28.07 -17.63
C MET A 589 4.58 -28.56 -17.81
N SER A 590 4.03 -28.53 -19.04
CA SER A 590 2.72 -29.13 -19.35
C SER A 590 2.67 -30.64 -19.07
N THR A 591 3.82 -31.32 -19.04
CA THR A 591 3.92 -32.76 -18.70
C THR A 591 4.03 -33.01 -17.19
N TYR A 592 4.23 -31.95 -16.39
CA TYR A 592 4.37 -32.01 -14.93
C TYR A 592 3.41 -31.06 -14.19
N PRO A 593 2.08 -31.05 -14.46
CA PRO A 593 1.15 -30.13 -13.81
C PRO A 593 1.10 -30.28 -12.29
N LYS A 594 1.34 -31.48 -11.76
CA LYS A 594 1.44 -31.72 -10.31
C LYS A 594 2.61 -30.99 -9.64
N ALA A 595 3.70 -30.74 -10.38
CA ALA A 595 4.85 -30.02 -9.83
C ALA A 595 4.56 -28.53 -9.60
N MET A 596 3.48 -28.02 -10.19
CA MET A 596 2.96 -26.65 -10.07
C MET A 596 1.63 -26.60 -9.30
N ASP A 597 1.28 -27.68 -8.59
CA ASP A 597 0.00 -27.84 -7.87
C ASP A 597 -1.27 -27.64 -8.73
N MET A 598 -1.21 -27.98 -10.02
CA MET A 598 -2.33 -27.81 -10.95
C MET A 598 -3.27 -29.04 -10.99
N VAL A 599 -3.22 -29.91 -9.98
CA VAL A 599 -4.01 -31.16 -9.94
C VAL A 599 -4.69 -31.33 -8.57
N PRO A 600 -6.02 -31.20 -8.46
CA PRO A 600 -6.97 -30.93 -9.55
C PRO A 600 -6.75 -29.56 -10.21
N MET A 601 -7.23 -29.39 -11.45
CA MET A 601 -7.09 -28.12 -12.16
C MET A 601 -7.77 -26.99 -11.37
N PRO A 602 -7.07 -25.89 -11.03
CA PRO A 602 -7.69 -24.74 -10.39
C PRO A 602 -8.83 -24.14 -11.21
N ASP A 603 -9.89 -23.65 -10.54
CA ASP A 603 -11.06 -23.08 -11.22
C ASP A 603 -10.68 -21.87 -12.09
N ALA A 604 -9.75 -21.03 -11.62
CA ALA A 604 -9.20 -19.88 -12.35
C ALA A 604 -8.56 -20.24 -13.71
N CYS A 605 -8.11 -21.49 -13.89
CA CYS A 605 -7.61 -21.96 -15.18
C CYS A 605 -8.71 -22.12 -16.23
N SER A 606 -9.94 -22.41 -15.79
CA SER A 606 -11.09 -22.69 -16.65
C SER A 606 -11.96 -21.47 -16.96
N GLU A 607 -11.71 -20.35 -16.27
CA GLU A 607 -12.40 -19.08 -16.54
C GLU A 607 -12.00 -18.49 -17.90
N ASP A 608 -12.84 -17.59 -18.43
CA ASP A 608 -12.74 -17.00 -19.78
C ASP A 608 -11.37 -16.35 -20.09
N ASN A 609 -10.58 -16.03 -19.06
CA ASN A 609 -9.25 -15.44 -19.19
C ASN A 609 -8.18 -16.43 -19.66
N LEU A 610 -8.13 -17.65 -19.11
CA LEU A 610 -7.13 -18.67 -19.48
C LEU A 610 -7.74 -19.78 -20.36
N ASP A 611 -9.01 -20.14 -20.15
CA ASP A 611 -9.75 -21.11 -20.97
C ASP A 611 -8.97 -22.43 -21.18
N ALA A 612 -8.40 -22.97 -20.09
CA ALA A 612 -7.70 -24.24 -20.08
C ALA A 612 -8.70 -25.40 -19.90
N SER A 613 -8.61 -26.42 -20.76
CA SER A 613 -9.48 -27.60 -20.70
C SER A 613 -8.87 -28.79 -19.94
N SER A 614 -7.66 -28.63 -19.38
CA SER A 614 -6.96 -29.67 -18.62
C SER A 614 -5.85 -29.09 -17.75
N SER A 615 -5.49 -29.78 -16.65
CA SER A 615 -4.35 -29.41 -15.80
C SER A 615 -3.04 -29.22 -16.58
N SER A 616 -2.78 -30.06 -17.58
CA SER A 616 -1.59 -29.94 -18.45
C SER A 616 -1.63 -28.66 -19.30
N GLN A 617 -2.79 -28.30 -19.85
CA GLN A 617 -2.94 -27.06 -20.58
C GLN A 617 -2.82 -25.85 -19.65
N CYS A 618 -3.38 -25.92 -18.44
CA CYS A 618 -3.22 -24.83 -17.47
C CYS A 618 -1.74 -24.63 -17.11
N ALA A 619 -1.02 -25.70 -16.76
CA ALA A 619 0.42 -25.63 -16.48
C ALA A 619 1.21 -25.02 -17.66
N GLN A 620 0.85 -25.35 -18.90
CA GLN A 620 1.47 -24.75 -20.08
C GLN A 620 1.18 -23.25 -20.19
N LEU A 621 -0.07 -22.83 -20.04
CA LEU A 621 -0.51 -21.44 -20.22
C LEU A 621 0.00 -20.53 -19.10
N VAL A 622 -0.01 -21.02 -17.86
CA VAL A 622 0.56 -20.32 -16.69
C VAL A 622 2.07 -20.19 -16.85
N MET A 623 2.78 -21.27 -17.18
CA MET A 623 4.23 -21.20 -17.39
C MET A 623 4.57 -20.29 -18.58
N LYS A 624 3.80 -20.33 -19.65
CA LYS A 624 4.01 -19.43 -20.78
C LYS A 624 3.78 -17.97 -20.40
N TRP A 625 2.73 -17.68 -19.63
CA TRP A 625 2.47 -16.34 -19.10
C TRP A 625 3.61 -15.85 -18.20
N GLU A 626 4.05 -16.69 -17.26
CA GLU A 626 5.10 -16.39 -16.29
C GLU A 626 6.42 -16.04 -16.97
N LEU A 627 6.78 -16.84 -17.98
CA LEU A 627 7.97 -16.60 -18.76
C LEU A 627 7.80 -15.46 -19.78
N GLY A 628 6.73 -14.66 -19.75
CA GLY A 628 6.58 -13.50 -20.64
C GLY A 628 6.12 -13.82 -22.07
N GLY A 629 5.46 -14.96 -22.24
CA GLY A 629 5.00 -15.49 -23.50
C GLY A 629 3.59 -15.06 -23.89
N ILE A 630 3.30 -15.11 -25.19
CA ILE A 630 1.98 -14.77 -25.74
C ILE A 630 1.10 -16.02 -25.77
N ASN A 631 0.08 -16.09 -24.92
CA ASN A 631 -0.86 -17.23 -24.87
C ASN A 631 -1.79 -17.32 -26.09
N GLY A 632 -2.00 -16.21 -26.82
CA GLY A 632 -2.82 -16.16 -28.03
C GLY A 632 -4.33 -16.22 -27.74
N GLY A 633 -5.15 -15.85 -28.73
CA GLY A 633 -6.62 -15.83 -28.58
C GLY A 633 -7.16 -14.75 -27.64
N GLY A 634 -6.41 -13.66 -27.42
CA GLY A 634 -6.83 -12.58 -26.51
C GLY A 634 -6.59 -12.85 -25.02
N ARG A 635 -6.02 -14.01 -24.67
CA ARG A 635 -5.69 -14.37 -23.29
C ARG A 635 -4.61 -13.45 -22.69
N PRO A 636 -4.59 -13.26 -21.36
CA PRO A 636 -3.57 -12.47 -20.68
C PRO A 636 -2.14 -12.91 -21.04
N SER A 637 -1.24 -11.93 -21.13
CA SER A 637 0.18 -12.12 -21.42
C SER A 637 0.99 -11.03 -20.72
N ARG A 638 2.18 -11.37 -20.23
CA ARG A 638 3.17 -10.42 -19.70
C ARG A 638 4.16 -9.93 -20.77
N SER A 639 3.80 -10.06 -22.05
CA SER A 639 4.67 -9.60 -23.13
C SER A 639 4.83 -8.07 -23.07
N GLY A 640 6.06 -7.58 -22.99
CA GLY A 640 6.43 -6.19 -22.72
C GLY A 640 6.75 -5.89 -21.25
N ASN A 641 6.41 -6.80 -20.32
CA ASN A 641 6.60 -6.69 -18.87
C ASN A 641 7.22 -7.99 -18.31
N GLU A 642 8.25 -8.49 -18.98
CA GLU A 642 8.88 -9.78 -18.69
C GLU A 642 9.79 -9.78 -17.47
N PHE A 643 10.15 -8.59 -17.00
CA PHE A 643 10.97 -8.39 -15.82
C PHE A 643 10.05 -8.07 -14.64
N GLY A 644 9.87 -9.02 -13.73
CA GLY A 644 9.08 -8.81 -12.52
C GLY A 644 9.70 -7.76 -11.59
N ALA A 645 8.92 -7.24 -10.65
CA ALA A 645 9.40 -6.25 -9.69
C ALA A 645 10.58 -6.77 -8.85
N ILE A 646 11.56 -5.91 -8.59
CA ILE A 646 12.64 -6.18 -7.63
C ILE A 646 12.24 -5.58 -6.29
N TYR A 647 11.74 -6.41 -5.38
CA TYR A 647 11.26 -5.98 -4.06
C TYR A 647 12.15 -6.54 -2.95
N HIS A 648 12.79 -5.68 -2.16
CA HIS A 648 13.73 -6.05 -1.09
C HIS A 648 14.86 -7.04 -1.50
N ALA A 649 15.20 -7.07 -2.79
CA ALA A 649 16.16 -8.02 -3.36
C ALA A 649 17.37 -7.27 -3.96
N THR A 650 18.34 -6.92 -3.11
CA THR A 650 19.60 -6.31 -3.55
C THR A 650 20.30 -7.21 -4.57
N PRO A 651 20.63 -6.72 -5.78
CA PRO A 651 21.36 -7.50 -6.76
C PRO A 651 22.74 -7.92 -6.27
N ASP A 652 23.19 -9.11 -6.68
CA ASP A 652 24.53 -9.60 -6.39
C ASP A 652 25.38 -9.65 -7.67
N ILE A 653 26.66 -9.31 -7.53
CA ILE A 653 27.61 -9.26 -8.63
C ILE A 653 28.68 -10.30 -8.44
N ILE A 654 28.75 -11.22 -9.39
CA ILE A 654 29.65 -12.36 -9.32
C ILE A 654 30.60 -12.34 -10.52
N GLY A 655 31.85 -11.97 -10.26
CA GLY A 655 32.95 -11.98 -11.24
C GLY A 655 33.78 -13.25 -11.24
N ALA A 656 34.92 -13.26 -11.94
CA ALA A 656 35.88 -14.35 -11.84
C ALA A 656 36.34 -14.55 -10.37
N PRO A 657 36.56 -15.79 -9.91
CA PRO A 657 37.03 -16.08 -8.56
C PRO A 657 38.41 -15.45 -8.29
N ARG A 658 38.44 -14.45 -7.39
CA ARG A 658 39.64 -13.66 -7.06
C ARG A 658 40.04 -13.74 -5.57
N ALA A 659 39.42 -14.61 -4.78
CA ALA A 659 39.73 -14.70 -3.36
C ALA A 659 41.16 -15.23 -3.16
N PHE A 660 41.96 -14.56 -2.33
CA PHE A 660 43.32 -15.02 -2.02
C PHE A 660 43.29 -16.08 -0.91
N ILE A 661 42.83 -17.29 -1.28
CA ILE A 661 42.77 -18.44 -0.37
C ILE A 661 43.99 -19.33 -0.64
N ARG A 662 44.73 -19.70 0.42
CA ARG A 662 45.88 -20.62 0.33
C ARG A 662 45.44 -22.08 0.28
N ASP A 663 44.52 -22.40 -0.63
CA ASP A 663 44.02 -23.76 -0.85
C ASP A 663 44.31 -24.18 -2.31
N PRO A 664 45.11 -25.24 -2.55
CA PRO A 664 45.42 -25.72 -3.89
C PRO A 664 44.19 -26.11 -4.72
N SER A 665 43.10 -26.54 -4.09
CA SER A 665 41.83 -26.85 -4.77
C SER A 665 41.14 -25.57 -5.25
N TYR A 666 41.14 -24.52 -4.44
CA TYR A 666 40.63 -23.20 -4.82
C TYR A 666 41.50 -22.57 -5.92
N GLU A 667 42.83 -22.72 -5.84
CA GLU A 667 43.73 -22.23 -6.89
C GLU A 667 43.46 -22.90 -8.24
N ARG A 668 43.24 -24.23 -8.26
CA ARG A 668 42.83 -24.94 -9.48
C ARG A 668 41.49 -24.45 -10.00
N PHE A 669 40.51 -24.25 -9.12
CA PHE A 669 39.20 -23.73 -9.49
C PHE A 669 39.30 -22.30 -10.05
N SER A 670 40.06 -21.42 -9.39
CA SER A 670 40.24 -20.04 -9.80
C SER A 670 40.90 -19.94 -11.17
N ASN A 671 41.95 -20.74 -11.41
CA ASN A 671 42.59 -20.84 -12.72
C ASN A 671 41.64 -21.40 -13.80
N ALA A 672 40.85 -22.42 -13.47
CA ALA A 672 39.90 -23.02 -14.42
C ALA A 672 38.72 -22.09 -14.77
N LYS A 673 38.43 -21.10 -13.92
CA LYS A 673 37.32 -20.14 -14.09
C LYS A 673 37.81 -18.71 -14.23
N ALA A 674 39.08 -18.50 -14.54
CA ALA A 674 39.69 -17.17 -14.66
C ALA A 674 39.03 -16.29 -15.74
N THR A 675 38.46 -16.92 -16.78
CA THR A 675 37.79 -16.25 -17.90
C THR A 675 36.29 -16.06 -17.68
N ARG A 676 35.74 -16.41 -16.50
CA ARG A 676 34.31 -16.24 -16.21
C ARG A 676 33.93 -14.75 -16.34
N PRO A 677 32.89 -14.38 -17.12
CA PRO A 677 32.46 -12.98 -17.23
C PRO A 677 31.94 -12.43 -15.90
N LEU A 678 31.82 -11.11 -15.82
CA LEU A 678 31.13 -10.46 -14.73
C LEU A 678 29.62 -10.67 -14.91
N MET A 679 28.98 -11.31 -13.94
CA MET A 679 27.54 -11.59 -13.94
C MET A 679 26.85 -10.79 -12.85
N LEU A 680 25.63 -10.34 -13.11
CA LEU A 680 24.73 -9.69 -12.17
C LEU A 680 23.50 -10.58 -11.99
N TYR A 681 23.12 -10.85 -10.75
CA TYR A 681 21.97 -11.67 -10.40
C TYR A 681 20.99 -10.83 -9.60
N THR A 682 19.71 -10.92 -9.94
CA THR A 682 18.64 -10.24 -9.19
C THR A 682 17.41 -11.12 -9.14
N ALA A 683 16.77 -11.16 -7.97
CA ALA A 683 15.54 -11.89 -7.75
C ALA A 683 14.35 -10.94 -7.91
N THR A 684 13.31 -11.44 -8.56
CA THR A 684 12.08 -10.70 -8.83
C THR A 684 10.88 -11.37 -8.16
N THR A 685 9.83 -10.59 -7.89
CA THR A 685 8.64 -11.04 -7.14
C THR A 685 7.82 -12.09 -7.88
N ASP A 686 8.05 -12.28 -9.17
CA ASP A 686 7.46 -13.33 -9.99
C ASP A 686 8.13 -14.70 -9.78
N GLY A 687 9.12 -14.79 -8.88
CA GLY A 687 9.78 -16.04 -8.51
C GLY A 687 10.95 -16.41 -9.44
N GLN A 688 11.36 -15.51 -10.34
CA GLN A 688 12.51 -15.71 -11.22
C GLN A 688 13.80 -15.15 -10.59
N LEU A 689 14.92 -15.84 -10.85
CA LEU A 689 16.26 -15.32 -10.62
C LEU A 689 16.86 -14.95 -11.98
N HIS A 690 16.94 -13.66 -12.26
CA HIS A 690 17.51 -13.14 -13.49
C HIS A 690 19.03 -13.11 -13.41
N ALA A 691 19.70 -13.45 -14.52
CA ALA A 691 21.14 -13.49 -14.63
C ALA A 691 21.60 -12.70 -15.87
N PHE A 692 22.28 -11.59 -15.62
CA PHE A 692 22.73 -10.65 -16.64
C PHE A 692 24.24 -10.73 -16.80
N LYS A 693 24.73 -10.79 -18.04
CA LYS A 693 26.15 -10.63 -18.31
C LYS A 693 26.47 -9.14 -18.38
N VAL A 694 27.36 -8.66 -17.52
CA VAL A 694 27.67 -7.22 -17.34
C VAL A 694 28.98 -6.80 -18.02
N ALA A 695 29.96 -7.69 -18.08
CA ALA A 695 31.23 -7.43 -18.77
C ALA A 695 31.94 -8.74 -19.14
N SER A 696 32.69 -8.72 -20.25
CA SER A 696 33.66 -9.78 -20.56
C SER A 696 34.92 -9.61 -19.71
N ASN A 697 35.54 -10.72 -19.31
CA ASN A 697 36.86 -10.74 -18.66
C ASN A 697 37.98 -11.22 -19.61
N VAL A 698 37.70 -11.35 -20.92
CA VAL A 698 38.63 -11.81 -21.96
C VAL A 698 38.38 -11.09 -23.30
N ASP A 699 39.44 -10.88 -24.09
CA ASP A 699 39.41 -10.26 -25.42
C ASP A 699 40.07 -11.18 -26.48
N PRO A 700 39.39 -11.53 -27.59
CA PRO A 700 37.97 -11.28 -27.84
C PRO A 700 37.10 -12.13 -26.92
N ASP A 701 35.87 -11.68 -26.70
CA ASP A 701 34.89 -12.45 -25.96
C ASP A 701 34.59 -13.77 -26.68
N PRO A 702 34.88 -14.95 -26.09
CA PRO A 702 34.68 -16.24 -26.74
C PRO A 702 33.20 -16.58 -26.97
N SER A 703 32.28 -15.88 -26.30
CA SER A 703 30.84 -16.00 -26.56
C SER A 703 30.37 -15.16 -27.75
N GLY A 704 31.19 -14.20 -28.23
CA GLY A 704 30.78 -13.21 -29.22
C GLY A 704 29.69 -12.24 -28.74
N LEU A 705 29.38 -12.25 -27.45
CA LEU A 705 28.37 -11.40 -26.81
C LEU A 705 29.04 -10.15 -26.22
N LEU A 706 29.28 -9.13 -27.06
CA LEU A 706 29.69 -7.79 -26.61
C LEU A 706 28.58 -7.19 -25.74
N VAL A 707 28.92 -6.55 -24.62
CA VAL A 707 28.00 -6.28 -23.48
C VAL A 707 27.30 -4.91 -23.55
N ASP A 708 26.99 -4.46 -24.76
CA ASP A 708 26.80 -3.05 -25.08
C ASP A 708 25.84 -2.74 -26.26
N GLU A 709 25.05 -3.70 -26.72
CA GLU A 709 23.90 -3.44 -27.61
C GLU A 709 22.60 -3.84 -26.90
N LEU A 710 21.44 -3.35 -27.39
CA LEU A 710 20.05 -3.79 -27.10
C LEU A 710 19.82 -5.33 -27.21
N LYS A 711 20.89 -6.11 -27.36
CA LYS A 711 20.97 -7.54 -27.68
C LYS A 711 21.65 -8.35 -26.57
N ASN A 712 21.68 -7.86 -25.32
CA ASN A 712 22.31 -8.57 -24.20
C ASN A 712 21.35 -8.97 -23.12
N ASN A 713 20.39 -9.80 -23.52
CA ASN A 713 19.76 -10.82 -22.69
C ASN A 713 19.64 -12.13 -23.46
#